data_AF-A0A381DI47-F1
#
_entry.id   AF-A0A381DI47-F1
#
_cell.length_a   1.000
_cell.length_b   1.000
_cell.length_c   1.000
_cell.angle_alpha   90.00
_cell.angle_beta   90.00
_cell.angle_gamma   90.00
#
_symmetry.space_group_name_H-M   'P 1'
#
loop_
_entity.id
_entity.type
_entity.pdbx_description
1 polymer ?
#
loop_
_entity_poly.entity_id
_entity_poly.type
_entity_poly.pdbx_seq_one_letter_code
_entity_poly.pdbx_strand_id
1 'polypeptide(L)'
;MNNKNNSLNNKPLFHKVLTKNLSFYNFLNIKKPKFINLKTLNQPLSILISLSLISPNPILANIIADINAPKHNQPTILKTPNNAVLIDITKPNNNGISMNEYSKFDASKDGTILNNSMVGSDTITAGYIHANPHLSKSSAKLIVNKVNSNEKSILTGNIEIAGDKADLIIANPSGINIDGTHFINSKSTTLTTGNIEYENGGIKNIAVNKGEILITSRGLKDESNYLNILTHSAKINASIHANEINIITGDNTINKDGSILSNNENSIKTSKFSIDSSSLGGMYANKIKLVGTKNGIGVNNKGKIVASNFIEISSNGDLINSGDIISNKKIEIKAKEIINEGYLVSNSSLSLKAKNIDNDSLISSAILDIKSNSIKNNDTLESIKLDLQTKFLSNEGLIYNYYFATINSDSIINKGKIYANNLEIYNTYDFINLNSLIKANNHLEIYTNNFISTNSNFLSKDGVLLSNNTNIINSNLYNTHIYTKLFFNKNSKFENLNIIDKVLKTNSNLFIEIFQDNLNIKEKEEILSKFMTSYAKNFGYSDEINVVLLNTYEIGANNSQFLGNFNTATPNSIYINLAYINNPVKLTKALGHELYHLISFSKGNFIPNDKEQDILANHQGYLLTYYLNESLKDKKPLYKYQDTKANSYDKKVLYNEEFFNELDKYSSDNVAPVVISLGARVVQATFRSSFVKKISKEAIDKLTKSFIQKCVQCHDFDHGDGLGRARTGPLLKYDLSKALEKDEYHSKFMKKVFIKAGIKFNNSDLIEHRGVVNVGPVTIEGDGGKKLKAGDNAKKQVKNKTNNKITSSPGNNQNQIKKLFDKKNKAGAITIAGKTYLADPTNKGGAKVFKNVPDKDVFKFFKDTAGVKEMPKAQKVFDKKSGKFKGEIYIIKKDGVDYILRDFATQKSKDGSVFSWTLQIKELPNTKNNIELKFK
;
A
#
# COMPACT_ATOMS: atom_id res chain seq x y z
N MET A 1 -2.35 47.81 57.75
CA MET A 1 -1.94 49.22 57.59
C MET A 1 -0.62 49.27 56.83
N ASN A 2 -0.42 50.33 56.04
CA ASN A 2 0.84 51.06 55.76
C ASN A 2 2.20 50.44 56.19
N ASN A 3 3.27 50.52 55.40
CA ASN A 3 3.45 50.99 54.01
C ASN A 3 4.86 50.58 53.53
N LYS A 4 5.12 50.68 52.22
CA LYS A 4 6.36 51.18 51.56
C LYS A 4 7.71 51.08 52.30
N ASN A 5 8.84 50.80 51.67
CA ASN A 5 9.26 50.45 50.31
C ASN A 5 10.78 50.67 50.30
N ASN A 6 11.42 50.24 49.21
CA ASN A 6 12.68 50.75 48.66
C ASN A 6 14.02 50.31 49.30
N SER A 7 15.08 50.15 48.50
CA SER A 7 15.18 49.82 47.06
C SER A 7 16.66 49.74 46.66
N LEU A 8 17.01 48.77 45.79
CA LEU A 8 18.14 48.88 44.83
C LEU A 8 19.55 48.96 45.49
N ASN A 9 20.68 48.58 44.88
CA ASN A 9 20.91 48.06 43.53
C ASN A 9 22.24 47.25 43.45
N ASN A 10 22.52 46.71 42.26
CA ASN A 10 23.85 46.34 41.74
C ASN A 10 24.56 45.05 42.23
N LYS A 11 24.36 44.01 41.40
CA LYS A 11 25.41 43.06 40.93
C LYS A 11 26.55 43.80 40.18
N PRO A 12 27.61 43.14 39.65
CA PRO A 12 28.04 41.72 39.74
C PRO A 12 29.54 41.51 40.12
N LEU A 13 29.97 40.26 40.36
CA LEU A 13 30.98 39.59 39.51
C LEU A 13 31.09 38.07 39.81
N PHE A 14 31.72 37.34 38.90
CA PHE A 14 31.82 35.86 38.84
C PHE A 14 33.26 35.40 39.11
N HIS A 15 33.46 34.42 40.01
CA HIS A 15 34.51 33.37 40.06
C HIS A 15 34.64 32.86 41.51
N LYS A 16 35.11 31.66 41.88
CA LYS A 16 35.20 30.29 41.35
C LYS A 16 35.80 29.47 42.52
N VAL A 17 35.53 28.16 42.60
CA VAL A 17 36.47 27.10 43.08
C VAL A 17 36.73 26.88 44.61
N LEU A 18 36.23 25.70 45.06
CA LEU A 18 36.78 24.67 45.99
C LEU A 18 37.11 24.90 47.50
N THR A 19 36.41 24.09 48.33
CA THR A 19 36.87 23.25 49.48
C THR A 19 37.62 23.84 50.69
N LYS A 20 37.09 23.64 51.90
CA LYS A 20 37.56 22.60 52.87
C LYS A 20 36.78 22.54 54.21
N ASN A 21 36.39 21.33 54.58
CA ASN A 21 36.58 20.62 55.87
C ASN A 21 36.43 21.27 57.28
N LEU A 22 35.56 20.60 58.05
CA LEU A 22 35.73 20.07 59.43
C LEU A 22 35.73 20.94 60.70
N SER A 23 34.89 20.47 61.66
CA SER A 23 35.17 20.31 63.11
C SER A 23 35.14 21.58 63.99
N PHE A 24 34.95 21.55 65.32
CA PHE A 24 34.53 20.53 66.30
C PHE A 24 34.18 21.26 67.63
N TYR A 25 33.16 20.84 68.39
CA TYR A 25 33.04 20.98 69.88
C TYR A 25 33.11 22.43 70.47
N ASN A 26 32.66 22.78 71.68
CA ASN A 26 32.44 22.00 72.90
C ASN A 26 31.57 22.76 73.96
N PHE A 27 31.31 22.05 75.07
CA PHE A 27 31.01 22.50 76.45
C PHE A 27 29.57 22.62 77.00
N LEU A 28 29.36 21.83 78.07
CA LEU A 28 28.16 21.71 78.91
C LEU A 28 28.23 22.56 80.19
N ASN A 29 27.05 22.83 80.78
CA ASN A 29 26.74 22.85 82.23
C ASN A 29 25.20 23.03 82.37
N ILE A 30 24.46 22.63 83.41
CA ILE A 30 24.67 21.87 84.68
C ILE A 30 23.26 21.23 85.00
N LYS A 31 23.02 20.12 85.73
CA LYS A 31 23.48 19.63 87.05
C LYS A 31 23.23 18.09 87.16
N LYS A 32 23.06 17.53 88.36
CA LYS A 32 22.58 16.16 88.69
C LYS A 32 21.79 16.17 90.01
N PRO A 33 21.03 15.10 90.33
CA PRO A 33 21.10 14.49 91.67
C PRO A 33 21.64 13.04 91.67
N LYS A 34 21.84 12.47 92.86
CA LYS A 34 22.74 11.32 93.13
C LYS A 34 22.03 9.96 93.27
N PHE A 35 22.68 8.94 92.69
CA PHE A 35 22.93 7.58 93.20
C PHE A 35 21.88 6.85 94.08
N ILE A 36 21.48 5.67 93.59
CA ILE A 36 21.36 4.43 94.39
C ILE A 36 22.30 3.40 93.73
N ASN A 37 22.99 2.58 94.53
CA ASN A 37 24.04 1.65 94.05
C ASN A 37 23.57 0.18 94.05
N LEU A 38 24.25 -0.66 93.27
CA LEU A 38 23.86 -2.02 92.91
C LEU A 38 23.80 -3.01 94.10
N LYS A 39 22.94 -4.04 93.99
CA LYS A 39 23.39 -5.43 93.79
C LYS A 39 22.28 -6.40 93.32
N THR A 40 22.64 -7.21 92.32
CA THR A 40 22.17 -8.58 92.00
C THR A 40 20.65 -8.87 91.87
N LEU A 41 20.17 -8.95 90.62
CA LEU A 41 19.67 -10.24 90.09
C LEU A 41 19.84 -10.32 88.56
N ASN A 42 20.03 -11.53 88.03
CA ASN A 42 20.48 -11.77 86.66
C ASN A 42 19.35 -11.80 85.61
N GLN A 43 19.73 -11.47 84.37
CA GLN A 43 19.28 -12.04 83.08
C GLN A 43 17.91 -12.76 83.08
N PRO A 44 16.90 -12.18 82.40
CA PRO A 44 16.62 -12.70 81.05
C PRO A 44 16.24 -11.65 79.98
N LEU A 45 16.19 -10.35 80.31
CA LEU A 45 15.62 -9.35 79.40
C LEU A 45 16.50 -9.01 78.18
N SER A 46 17.82 -9.13 78.28
CA SER A 46 18.74 -8.90 77.16
C SER A 46 18.70 -10.00 76.10
N ILE A 47 18.38 -11.24 76.50
CA ILE A 47 18.23 -12.39 75.59
C ILE A 47 16.93 -12.29 74.78
N LEU A 48 15.84 -11.83 75.42
CA LEU A 48 14.57 -11.60 74.70
C LEU A 48 14.68 -10.49 73.65
N ILE A 49 15.43 -9.41 73.95
CA ILE A 49 15.66 -8.33 72.97
C ILE A 49 16.61 -8.78 71.85
N SER A 50 17.65 -9.56 72.14
CA SER A 50 18.54 -10.09 71.08
C SER A 50 17.86 -11.14 70.19
N LEU A 51 16.96 -11.99 70.71
CA LEU A 51 16.16 -12.90 69.88
C LEU A 51 15.15 -12.16 68.99
N SER A 52 14.60 -11.02 69.43
CA SER A 52 13.65 -10.23 68.61
C SER A 52 14.27 -9.65 67.33
N LEU A 53 15.60 -9.45 67.33
CA LEU A 53 16.39 -9.01 66.17
C LEU A 53 16.78 -10.15 65.21
N ILE A 54 16.41 -11.40 65.53
CA ILE A 54 16.53 -12.57 64.63
C ILE A 54 15.14 -13.03 64.16
N SER A 55 14.20 -12.09 64.04
CA SER A 55 13.10 -12.25 63.10
C SER A 55 13.68 -12.00 61.69
N PRO A 56 13.83 -13.02 60.82
CA PRO A 56 14.06 -12.72 59.42
C PRO A 56 12.82 -11.98 58.94
N ASN A 57 12.95 -10.69 58.63
CA ASN A 57 11.96 -10.04 57.77
C ASN A 57 11.87 -10.89 56.51
N PRO A 58 10.73 -11.55 56.21
CA PRO A 58 10.61 -12.26 54.95
C PRO A 58 10.48 -11.18 53.89
N ILE A 59 11.63 -10.75 53.34
CA ILE A 59 11.69 -10.19 52.00
C ILE A 59 11.15 -11.32 51.13
N LEU A 60 9.84 -11.28 50.85
CA LEU A 60 9.15 -12.30 50.08
C LEU A 60 9.94 -12.52 48.80
N ALA A 61 10.51 -13.72 48.67
CA ALA A 61 11.32 -14.06 47.52
C ALA A 61 10.40 -13.97 46.30
N ASN A 62 10.73 -13.08 45.36
CA ASN A 62 9.92 -12.87 44.16
C ASN A 62 10.03 -14.04 43.17
N ILE A 63 11.13 -14.80 43.25
CA ILE A 63 11.32 -16.07 42.55
C ILE A 63 11.51 -17.17 43.61
N ILE A 64 10.71 -18.24 43.51
CA ILE A 64 10.69 -19.36 44.45
C ILE A 64 10.59 -20.65 43.63
N ALA A 65 11.53 -21.58 43.83
CA ALA A 65 11.47 -22.92 43.26
C ALA A 65 10.19 -23.65 43.71
N ASP A 66 9.67 -24.56 42.90
CA ASP A 66 8.55 -25.42 43.31
C ASP A 66 9.08 -26.61 44.10
N ILE A 67 8.90 -26.59 45.42
CA ILE A 67 9.32 -27.67 46.32
C ILE A 67 8.60 -29.00 46.02
N ASN A 68 7.45 -28.96 45.33
CA ASN A 68 6.68 -30.15 44.93
C ASN A 68 7.12 -30.72 43.57
N ALA A 69 7.88 -29.96 42.77
CA ALA A 69 8.46 -30.47 41.54
C ALA A 69 9.58 -31.48 41.83
N PRO A 70 9.94 -32.37 40.88
CA PRO A 70 11.06 -33.30 41.06
C PRO A 70 12.35 -32.55 41.45
N LYS A 71 13.16 -33.09 42.38
CA LYS A 71 14.38 -32.41 42.87
C LYS A 71 15.34 -31.97 41.76
N HIS A 72 15.41 -32.69 40.65
CA HIS A 72 16.24 -32.34 39.49
C HIS A 72 15.66 -31.19 38.63
N ASN A 73 14.43 -30.75 38.91
CA ASN A 73 13.78 -29.58 38.31
C ASN A 73 13.75 -28.36 39.26
N GLN A 74 14.31 -28.46 40.47
CA GLN A 74 14.36 -27.37 41.45
C GLN A 74 15.66 -26.56 41.29
N PRO A 75 15.62 -25.33 40.74
CA PRO A 75 16.81 -24.48 40.61
C PRO A 75 17.29 -23.95 41.95
N THR A 76 18.56 -23.57 42.05
CA THR A 76 19.10 -22.89 43.24
C THR A 76 18.99 -21.37 43.05
N ILE A 77 18.31 -20.69 43.99
CA ILE A 77 18.06 -19.25 43.93
C ILE A 77 18.98 -18.52 44.91
N LEU A 78 19.76 -17.58 44.38
CA LEU A 78 20.78 -16.81 45.08
C LEU A 78 20.58 -15.31 44.84
N LYS A 79 21.37 -14.48 45.54
CA LYS A 79 21.47 -13.05 45.26
C LYS A 79 22.92 -12.68 44.97
N THR A 80 23.08 -11.77 44.03
CA THR A 80 24.37 -11.12 43.71
C THR A 80 24.61 -9.92 44.64
N PRO A 81 25.85 -9.38 44.72
CA PRO A 81 26.16 -8.21 45.55
C PRO A 81 25.36 -6.95 45.21
N ASN A 82 24.85 -6.81 43.97
CA ASN A 82 24.01 -5.68 43.54
C ASN A 82 22.50 -5.98 43.61
N ASN A 83 22.08 -7.00 44.38
CA ASN A 83 20.70 -7.43 44.60
C ASN A 83 19.96 -8.07 43.40
N ALA A 84 20.61 -8.24 42.24
CA ALA A 84 20.05 -9.06 41.16
C ALA A 84 19.86 -10.52 41.64
N VAL A 85 18.78 -11.16 41.21
CA VAL A 85 18.51 -12.57 41.53
C VAL A 85 19.34 -13.46 40.61
N LEU A 86 20.17 -14.32 41.19
CA LEU A 86 20.94 -15.32 40.43
C LEU A 86 20.24 -16.67 40.54
N ILE A 87 19.99 -17.30 39.41
CA ILE A 87 19.35 -18.60 39.30
C ILE A 87 20.39 -19.57 38.73
N ASP A 88 20.95 -20.41 39.58
CA ASP A 88 21.72 -21.56 39.14
C ASP A 88 20.72 -22.60 38.62
N ILE A 89 20.54 -22.58 37.31
CA ILE A 89 19.62 -23.46 36.58
C ILE A 89 19.99 -24.93 36.79
N THR A 90 19.00 -25.81 36.69
CA THR A 90 19.20 -27.24 36.84
C THR A 90 20.04 -27.84 35.72
N LYS A 91 20.68 -28.97 36.03
CA LYS A 91 21.49 -29.73 35.07
C LYS A 91 20.69 -30.11 33.81
N PRO A 92 21.19 -29.82 32.59
CA PRO A 92 20.53 -30.21 31.36
C PRO A 92 20.38 -31.73 31.23
N ASN A 93 19.25 -32.15 30.64
CA ASN A 93 19.02 -33.54 30.24
C ASN A 93 19.77 -33.89 28.93
N ASN A 94 19.63 -35.13 28.47
CA ASN A 94 20.31 -35.63 27.26
C ASN A 94 19.95 -34.86 25.96
N ASN A 95 18.83 -34.13 25.95
CA ASN A 95 18.41 -33.26 24.84
C ASN A 95 18.92 -31.81 24.99
N GLY A 96 19.77 -31.53 25.98
CA GLY A 96 20.30 -30.20 26.28
C GLY A 96 19.29 -29.26 26.95
N ILE A 97 18.20 -29.79 27.52
CA ILE A 97 17.13 -29.00 28.16
C ILE A 97 17.36 -28.94 29.67
N SER A 98 17.53 -27.73 30.20
CA SER A 98 17.43 -27.44 31.65
C SER A 98 15.98 -27.13 31.99
N MET A 99 15.39 -27.91 32.91
CA MET A 99 13.99 -27.76 33.35
C MET A 99 13.97 -27.16 34.75
N ASN A 100 13.36 -25.98 34.89
CA ASN A 100 13.36 -25.22 36.13
C ASN A 100 11.90 -24.93 36.49
N GLU A 101 11.43 -25.49 37.60
CA GLU A 101 10.03 -25.37 38.05
C GLU A 101 9.91 -24.48 39.28
N TYR A 102 8.91 -23.60 39.26
CA TYR A 102 8.73 -22.50 40.20
C TYR A 102 7.32 -22.46 40.76
N SER A 103 7.20 -22.27 42.07
CA SER A 103 5.93 -21.90 42.72
C SER A 103 5.63 -20.41 42.53
N LYS A 104 6.66 -19.60 42.26
CA LYS A 104 6.55 -18.18 41.91
C LYS A 104 7.73 -17.75 41.04
N PHE A 105 7.48 -16.96 39.99
CA PHE A 105 8.54 -16.35 39.16
C PHE A 105 8.16 -14.91 38.80
N ASP A 106 8.56 -13.97 39.65
CA ASP A 106 8.52 -12.52 39.38
C ASP A 106 9.96 -12.01 39.24
N ALA A 107 10.34 -11.54 38.05
CA ALA A 107 11.69 -11.06 37.77
C ALA A 107 11.97 -9.69 38.44
N SER A 108 13.15 -9.58 39.05
CA SER A 108 13.51 -8.40 39.85
C SER A 108 13.79 -7.16 38.99
N LYS A 109 13.42 -5.98 39.49
CA LYS A 109 13.77 -4.69 38.89
C LYS A 109 15.28 -4.45 38.87
N ASP A 110 16.00 -5.04 39.82
CA ASP A 110 17.47 -5.03 39.90
C ASP A 110 18.11 -6.07 38.97
N GLY A 111 17.28 -6.89 38.29
CA GLY A 111 17.68 -7.89 37.31
C GLY A 111 17.59 -9.34 37.81
N THR A 112 17.53 -10.27 36.86
CA THR A 112 17.49 -11.72 37.08
C THR A 112 18.45 -12.40 36.09
N ILE A 113 19.31 -13.27 36.60
CA ILE A 113 20.35 -13.93 35.83
C ILE A 113 20.12 -15.44 35.86
N LEU A 114 20.02 -16.06 34.69
CA LEU A 114 19.99 -17.50 34.49
C LEU A 114 21.43 -17.98 34.26
N ASN A 115 22.04 -18.61 35.27
CA ASN A 115 23.44 -19.01 35.21
C ASN A 115 23.64 -20.27 34.35
N ASN A 116 23.94 -20.07 33.06
CA ASN A 116 24.27 -21.14 32.12
C ASN A 116 25.80 -21.31 31.95
N SER A 117 26.62 -20.74 32.85
CA SER A 117 28.07 -20.83 32.74
C SER A 117 28.66 -22.03 33.47
N MET A 118 29.53 -22.77 32.77
CA MET A 118 30.34 -23.85 33.32
C MET A 118 31.62 -23.34 34.03
N VAL A 119 32.04 -22.10 33.79
CA VAL A 119 33.36 -21.56 34.20
C VAL A 119 33.29 -20.18 34.88
N GLY A 120 32.08 -19.67 35.11
CA GLY A 120 31.83 -18.26 35.48
C GLY A 120 31.66 -17.37 34.26
N SER A 121 31.15 -16.16 34.44
CA SER A 121 30.86 -15.23 33.34
C SER A 121 30.79 -13.81 33.87
N ASP A 122 31.31 -12.85 33.11
CA ASP A 122 30.86 -11.48 33.25
C ASP A 122 29.43 -11.37 32.72
N THR A 123 28.61 -10.59 33.43
CA THR A 123 27.20 -10.30 33.08
C THR A 123 26.99 -8.79 33.03
N ILE A 124 26.10 -8.34 32.15
CA ILE A 124 25.70 -6.93 32.07
C ILE A 124 24.92 -6.53 33.33
N THR A 125 24.19 -7.48 33.92
CA THR A 125 23.26 -7.24 35.03
C THR A 125 23.93 -7.20 36.41
N ALA A 126 24.98 -7.99 36.67
CA ALA A 126 25.63 -8.05 37.98
C ALA A 126 27.18 -8.05 37.96
N GLY A 127 27.81 -7.92 36.79
CA GLY A 127 29.25 -8.12 36.64
C GLY A 127 29.61 -9.62 36.72
N TYR A 128 30.79 -9.94 37.24
CA TYR A 128 31.26 -11.31 37.32
C TYR A 128 30.41 -12.19 38.24
N ILE A 129 30.01 -13.36 37.75
CA ILE A 129 29.42 -14.45 38.52
C ILE A 129 30.27 -15.73 38.42
N HIS A 130 30.20 -16.57 39.45
CA HIS A 130 30.84 -17.89 39.45
C HIS A 130 30.10 -18.92 38.57
N ALA A 131 30.78 -20.02 38.27
CA ALA A 131 30.22 -21.15 37.55
C ALA A 131 29.00 -21.75 38.28
N ASN A 132 27.99 -22.16 37.52
CA ASN A 132 26.86 -22.91 38.07
C ASN A 132 27.33 -24.33 38.43
N PRO A 133 27.25 -24.76 39.71
CA PRO A 133 27.74 -26.06 40.16
C PRO A 133 26.99 -27.25 39.52
N HIS A 134 25.79 -27.04 38.96
CA HIS A 134 24.99 -28.07 38.31
C HIS A 134 25.46 -28.39 36.88
N LEU A 135 26.35 -27.58 36.28
CA LEU A 135 26.72 -27.63 34.85
C LEU A 135 28.09 -28.29 34.58
N SER A 136 28.51 -29.26 35.39
CA SER A 136 29.85 -29.89 35.31
C SER A 136 30.17 -30.68 34.03
N LYS A 137 29.22 -30.85 33.10
CA LYS A 137 29.42 -31.59 31.83
C LYS A 137 29.11 -30.77 30.58
N SER A 138 28.08 -29.93 30.62
CA SER A 138 27.61 -29.14 29.50
C SER A 138 26.67 -28.03 29.95
N SER A 139 26.69 -26.92 29.22
CA SER A 139 25.68 -25.87 29.29
C SER A 139 24.33 -26.33 28.70
N ALA A 140 23.24 -25.72 29.15
CA ALA A 140 21.93 -25.86 28.54
C ALA A 140 21.94 -25.27 27.11
N LYS A 141 21.23 -25.92 26.20
CA LYS A 141 20.88 -25.37 24.87
C LYS A 141 19.46 -24.80 24.85
N LEU A 142 18.62 -25.24 25.78
CA LEU A 142 17.29 -24.70 26.05
C LEU A 142 17.10 -24.61 27.58
N ILE A 143 16.71 -23.43 28.06
CA ILE A 143 16.35 -23.19 29.46
C ILE A 143 14.83 -23.01 29.54
N VAL A 144 14.15 -23.90 30.25
CA VAL A 144 12.71 -23.81 30.50
C VAL A 144 12.49 -23.36 31.94
N ASN A 145 11.74 -22.27 32.10
CA ASN A 145 11.24 -21.78 33.37
C ASN A 145 9.72 -21.94 33.39
N LYS A 146 9.23 -22.94 34.12
CA LYS A 146 7.81 -23.30 34.21
C LYS A 146 7.25 -22.94 35.58
N VAL A 147 6.14 -22.21 35.62
CA VAL A 147 5.50 -21.76 36.86
C VAL A 147 4.25 -22.61 37.15
N ASN A 148 4.29 -23.34 38.25
CA ASN A 148 3.20 -24.16 38.76
C ASN A 148 2.38 -23.35 39.78
N SER A 149 1.66 -22.32 39.31
CA SER A 149 0.93 -21.39 40.17
C SER A 149 -0.38 -20.89 39.55
N ASN A 150 -1.33 -20.51 40.40
CA ASN A 150 -2.55 -19.79 39.99
C ASN A 150 -2.30 -18.27 39.83
N GLU A 151 -1.15 -17.76 40.26
CA GLU A 151 -0.77 -16.35 40.13
C GLU A 151 -0.04 -16.06 38.82
N LYS A 152 -0.25 -14.85 38.30
CA LYS A 152 0.50 -14.35 37.12
C LYS A 152 1.94 -14.03 37.49
N SER A 153 2.87 -14.32 36.58
CA SER A 153 4.25 -13.86 36.69
C SER A 153 4.37 -12.36 36.38
N ILE A 154 5.19 -11.64 37.13
CA ILE A 154 5.54 -10.24 36.89
C ILE A 154 6.99 -10.15 36.40
N LEU A 155 7.19 -9.83 35.13
CA LEU A 155 8.53 -9.66 34.56
C LEU A 155 8.91 -8.17 34.51
N THR A 156 10.03 -7.83 35.15
CA THR A 156 10.64 -6.50 35.13
C THR A 156 12.17 -6.62 35.12
N GLY A 157 12.86 -5.57 34.67
CA GLY A 157 14.33 -5.51 34.71
C GLY A 157 15.00 -6.40 33.65
N ASN A 158 16.30 -6.60 33.79
CA ASN A 158 17.04 -7.49 32.88
C ASN A 158 16.69 -8.96 33.20
N ILE A 159 16.54 -9.78 32.16
CA ILE A 159 16.58 -11.24 32.27
C ILE A 159 17.71 -11.73 31.37
N GLU A 160 18.83 -12.11 31.97
CA GLU A 160 20.09 -12.38 31.29
C GLU A 160 20.51 -13.85 31.42
N ILE A 161 20.92 -14.48 30.32
CA ILE A 161 21.59 -15.78 30.36
C ILE A 161 23.10 -15.54 30.50
N ALA A 162 23.70 -15.98 31.61
CA ALA A 162 25.15 -15.87 31.81
C ALA A 162 25.89 -17.07 31.20
N GLY A 163 27.08 -16.84 30.64
CA GLY A 163 27.84 -17.86 29.92
C GLY A 163 27.24 -18.19 28.55
N ASP A 164 27.10 -19.49 28.28
CA ASP A 164 26.66 -19.99 26.97
C ASP A 164 25.24 -19.53 26.61
N LYS A 165 25.08 -18.97 25.42
CA LYS A 165 23.79 -18.58 24.84
C LYS A 165 22.89 -19.80 24.63
N ALA A 166 21.64 -19.71 25.10
CA ALA A 166 20.61 -20.75 24.98
C ALA A 166 19.27 -20.20 24.48
N ASP A 167 18.41 -21.08 23.98
CA ASP A 167 17.00 -20.79 23.77
C ASP A 167 16.29 -20.68 25.15
N LEU A 168 15.32 -19.76 25.30
CA LEU A 168 14.66 -19.46 26.58
C LEU A 168 13.14 -19.63 26.47
N ILE A 169 12.54 -20.36 27.40
CA ILE A 169 11.08 -20.41 27.59
C ILE A 169 10.73 -19.95 29.01
N ILE A 170 9.75 -19.05 29.14
CA ILE A 170 9.07 -18.70 30.38
C ILE A 170 7.59 -19.03 30.21
N ALA A 171 7.10 -20.02 30.96
CA ALA A 171 5.75 -20.55 30.87
C ALA A 171 4.98 -20.38 32.18
N ASN A 172 3.90 -19.59 32.15
CA ASN A 172 2.96 -19.47 33.26
C ASN A 172 1.51 -19.50 32.73
N PRO A 173 0.79 -20.63 32.88
CA PRO A 173 -0.59 -20.78 32.40
C PRO A 173 -1.62 -19.80 33.00
N SER A 174 -1.28 -19.13 34.11
CA SER A 174 -2.17 -18.15 34.74
C SER A 174 -2.01 -16.75 34.13
N GLY A 175 -0.87 -16.46 33.49
CA GLY A 175 -0.60 -15.23 32.76
C GLY A 175 0.78 -14.63 33.05
N ILE A 176 1.20 -13.67 32.23
CA ILE A 176 2.47 -12.96 32.38
C ILE A 176 2.25 -11.45 32.20
N ASN A 177 2.58 -10.66 33.21
CA ASN A 177 2.58 -9.20 33.15
C ASN A 177 4.03 -8.71 32.93
N ILE A 178 4.23 -7.73 32.04
CA ILE A 178 5.55 -7.24 31.63
C ILE A 178 5.60 -5.72 31.77
N ASP A 179 6.62 -5.22 32.48
CA ASP A 179 6.93 -3.79 32.62
C ASP A 179 8.46 -3.56 32.63
N GLY A 180 9.00 -3.16 31.47
CA GLY A 180 10.41 -2.81 31.32
C GLY A 180 11.33 -4.01 31.44
N THR A 181 10.95 -5.13 30.82
CA THR A 181 11.83 -6.31 30.73
C THR A 181 12.79 -6.16 29.56
N HIS A 182 14.07 -6.49 29.77
CA HIS A 182 15.08 -6.60 28.71
C HIS A 182 15.71 -7.99 28.75
N PHE A 183 15.44 -8.82 27.74
CA PHE A 183 16.07 -10.13 27.57
C PHE A 183 17.46 -10.00 26.94
N ILE A 184 18.47 -10.58 27.59
CA ILE A 184 19.89 -10.48 27.25
C ILE A 184 20.47 -11.90 27.06
N ASN A 185 21.30 -12.05 26.02
CA ASN A 185 22.04 -13.27 25.69
C ASN A 185 21.20 -14.55 25.44
N SER A 186 19.88 -14.44 25.23
CA SER A 186 19.10 -15.53 24.65
C SER A 186 19.36 -15.69 23.15
N LYS A 187 19.13 -16.91 22.63
CA LYS A 187 19.16 -17.24 21.21
C LYS A 187 17.78 -17.04 20.57
N SER A 188 16.75 -17.46 21.29
CA SER A 188 15.35 -17.14 21.08
C SER A 188 14.68 -16.98 22.45
N THR A 189 13.60 -16.21 22.51
CA THR A 189 12.82 -16.04 23.74
C THR A 189 11.36 -16.41 23.46
N THR A 190 10.79 -17.31 24.26
CA THR A 190 9.37 -17.69 24.17
C THR A 190 8.68 -17.42 25.50
N LEU A 191 7.67 -16.56 25.47
CA LEU A 191 6.80 -16.26 26.60
C LEU A 191 5.45 -16.93 26.34
N THR A 192 4.98 -17.77 27.26
CA THR A 192 3.77 -18.55 27.03
C THR A 192 2.85 -18.70 28.24
N THR A 193 1.55 -18.75 27.96
CA THR A 193 0.51 -19.18 28.91
C THR A 193 -0.03 -20.58 28.59
N GLY A 194 0.71 -21.34 27.78
CA GLY A 194 0.47 -22.76 27.55
C GLY A 194 1.20 -23.65 28.54
N ASN A 195 0.64 -24.85 28.74
CA ASN A 195 1.36 -25.95 29.38
C ASN A 195 2.37 -26.52 28.39
N ILE A 196 3.57 -26.87 28.85
CA ILE A 196 4.58 -27.54 28.02
C ILE A 196 4.39 -29.05 28.17
N GLU A 197 4.13 -29.74 27.06
CA GLU A 197 4.06 -31.20 27.02
C GLU A 197 5.41 -31.77 26.59
N TYR A 198 5.81 -32.88 27.21
CA TYR A 198 7.11 -33.51 27.00
C TYR A 198 6.97 -34.95 26.50
N GLU A 199 7.92 -35.38 25.67
CA GLU A 199 7.99 -36.74 25.13
C GLU A 199 9.46 -37.12 24.95
N ASN A 200 9.87 -38.29 25.44
CA ASN A 200 11.27 -38.76 25.42
C ASN A 200 12.29 -37.73 25.98
N GLY A 201 11.86 -36.93 26.97
CA GLY A 201 12.65 -35.85 27.56
C GLY A 201 12.84 -34.62 26.67
N GLY A 202 12.21 -34.56 25.50
CA GLY A 202 12.12 -33.37 24.64
C GLY A 202 10.79 -32.64 24.83
N ILE A 203 10.68 -31.40 24.33
CA ILE A 203 9.37 -30.74 24.21
C ILE A 203 8.62 -31.36 23.03
N LYS A 204 7.42 -31.87 23.30
CA LYS A 204 6.46 -32.38 22.31
C LYS A 204 5.67 -31.22 21.69
N ASN A 205 5.03 -30.41 22.52
CA ASN A 205 4.23 -29.26 22.13
C ASN A 205 4.03 -28.29 23.30
N ILE A 206 3.36 -27.17 23.02
CA ILE A 206 2.90 -26.17 23.98
C ILE A 206 1.38 -26.03 23.80
N ALA A 207 0.61 -26.45 24.80
CA ALA A 207 -0.86 -26.44 24.80
C ALA A 207 -1.40 -25.17 25.47
N VAL A 208 -1.83 -24.20 24.67
CA VAL A 208 -2.37 -22.90 25.08
C VAL A 208 -3.90 -22.98 25.17
N ASN A 209 -4.45 -22.83 26.38
CA ASN A 209 -5.90 -22.93 26.64
C ASN A 209 -6.49 -21.76 27.47
N LYS A 210 -5.63 -20.95 28.11
CA LYS A 210 -6.02 -19.83 28.99
C LYS A 210 -4.85 -18.85 29.20
N GLY A 211 -5.06 -17.85 30.03
CA GLY A 211 -4.04 -16.89 30.46
C GLY A 211 -3.89 -15.70 29.50
N GLU A 212 -3.37 -14.60 30.01
CA GLU A 212 -3.15 -13.38 29.23
C GLU A 212 -1.72 -12.90 29.42
N ILE A 213 -1.07 -12.48 28.33
CA ILE A 213 0.19 -11.74 28.37
C ILE A 213 -0.11 -10.25 28.20
N LEU A 214 0.27 -9.46 29.21
CA LEU A 214 0.00 -8.03 29.30
C LEU A 214 1.33 -7.25 29.34
N ILE A 215 1.58 -6.41 28.33
CA ILE A 215 2.76 -5.55 28.24
C ILE A 215 2.36 -4.11 28.53
N THR A 216 3.02 -3.46 29.48
CA THR A 216 2.63 -2.16 30.02
C THR A 216 3.82 -1.24 30.28
N SER A 217 3.53 0.03 30.59
CA SER A 217 4.48 0.97 31.18
C SER A 217 5.78 1.11 30.39
N ARG A 218 6.89 0.49 30.85
CA ARG A 218 8.22 0.61 30.21
C ARG A 218 8.42 -0.35 29.02
N GLY A 219 7.46 -1.23 28.72
CA GLY A 219 7.48 -2.08 27.53
C GLY A 219 8.35 -3.33 27.66
N LEU A 220 8.80 -3.84 26.51
CA LEU A 220 9.59 -5.05 26.37
C LEU A 220 10.70 -4.86 25.33
N LYS A 221 11.92 -5.27 25.66
CA LYS A 221 13.05 -5.38 24.73
C LYS A 221 13.59 -6.80 24.72
N ASP A 222 13.83 -7.35 23.54
CA ASP A 222 14.43 -8.65 23.34
C ASP A 222 15.57 -8.57 22.30
N GLU A 223 16.74 -9.10 22.64
CA GLU A 223 17.93 -9.11 21.77
C GLU A 223 18.19 -10.50 21.14
N SER A 224 17.21 -11.39 21.19
CA SER A 224 17.28 -12.72 20.60
C SER A 224 17.01 -12.67 19.09
N ASN A 225 17.17 -13.81 18.40
CA ASN A 225 16.84 -13.88 16.98
C ASN A 225 15.33 -13.73 16.72
N TYR A 226 14.49 -14.23 17.63
CA TYR A 226 13.03 -14.12 17.56
C TYR A 226 12.37 -14.25 18.94
N LEU A 227 11.41 -13.36 19.18
CA LEU A 227 10.54 -13.35 20.34
C LEU A 227 9.19 -13.99 19.98
N ASN A 228 8.88 -15.12 20.61
CA ASN A 228 7.57 -15.78 20.53
C ASN A 228 6.71 -15.40 21.74
N ILE A 229 5.44 -15.04 21.49
CA ILE A 229 4.42 -14.79 22.51
C ILE A 229 3.25 -15.72 22.20
N LEU A 230 3.10 -16.80 22.98
CA LEU A 230 2.15 -17.88 22.73
C LEU A 230 1.11 -17.94 23.87
N THR A 231 -0.07 -17.35 23.67
CA THR A 231 -1.01 -17.10 24.79
C THR A 231 -2.47 -17.10 24.33
N HIS A 232 -3.44 -17.33 25.22
CA HIS A 232 -4.85 -17.25 24.83
C HIS A 232 -5.23 -15.84 24.35
N SER A 233 -4.69 -14.79 24.99
CA SER A 233 -4.87 -13.39 24.57
C SER A 233 -3.70 -12.49 24.96
N ALA A 234 -3.39 -11.49 24.13
CA ALA A 234 -2.31 -10.53 24.36
C ALA A 234 -2.84 -9.08 24.41
N LYS A 235 -2.37 -8.30 25.39
CA LYS A 235 -2.62 -6.85 25.50
C LYS A 235 -1.31 -6.08 25.43
N ILE A 236 -1.15 -5.27 24.39
CA ILE A 236 0.07 -4.52 24.09
C ILE A 236 -0.16 -3.04 24.39
N ASN A 237 0.09 -2.65 25.64
CA ASN A 237 -0.12 -1.29 26.16
C ASN A 237 1.18 -0.48 26.32
N ALA A 238 2.29 -1.00 25.81
CA ALA A 238 3.59 -0.32 25.69
C ALA A 238 4.37 -0.90 24.50
N SER A 239 5.54 -0.34 24.18
CA SER A 239 6.35 -0.76 23.04
C SER A 239 7.05 -2.12 23.26
N ILE A 240 7.06 -2.96 22.21
CA ILE A 240 7.91 -4.15 22.06
C ILE A 240 9.00 -3.83 21.03
N HIS A 241 10.25 -4.10 21.37
CA HIS A 241 11.41 -4.02 20.46
C HIS A 241 12.11 -5.38 20.41
N ALA A 242 12.19 -6.01 19.23
CA ALA A 242 12.88 -7.28 19.03
C ALA A 242 13.41 -7.42 17.60
N ASN A 243 14.24 -8.43 17.30
CA ASN A 243 14.65 -8.72 15.93
C ASN A 243 13.48 -9.25 15.08
N GLU A 244 12.76 -10.26 15.57
CA GLU A 244 11.52 -10.77 14.99
C GLU A 244 10.50 -10.99 16.11
N ILE A 245 9.22 -10.69 15.85
CA ILE A 245 8.12 -10.84 16.82
C ILE A 245 7.08 -11.79 16.23
N ASN A 246 6.82 -12.91 16.91
CA ASN A 246 5.76 -13.85 16.56
C ASN A 246 4.74 -13.90 17.71
N ILE A 247 3.52 -13.43 17.50
CA ILE A 247 2.44 -13.51 18.48
C ILE A 247 1.38 -14.48 17.97
N ILE A 248 1.15 -15.58 18.68
CA ILE A 248 0.12 -16.58 18.36
C ILE A 248 -0.91 -16.61 19.49
N THR A 249 -2.17 -16.43 19.13
CA THR A 249 -3.29 -16.25 20.06
C THR A 249 -4.51 -17.11 19.77
N GLY A 250 -5.31 -17.35 20.81
CA GLY A 250 -6.41 -18.32 20.83
C GLY A 250 -6.01 -19.65 21.48
N ASP A 251 -6.91 -20.62 21.41
CA ASP A 251 -6.70 -21.97 21.98
C ASP A 251 -6.02 -22.87 20.96
N ASN A 252 -4.76 -23.22 21.20
CA ASN A 252 -3.86 -23.82 20.22
C ASN A 252 -2.92 -24.84 20.87
N THR A 253 -2.71 -25.98 20.20
CA THR A 253 -1.57 -26.87 20.46
C THR A 253 -0.46 -26.53 19.46
N ILE A 254 0.66 -26.03 19.95
CA ILE A 254 1.72 -25.43 19.14
C ILE A 254 2.99 -26.30 19.23
N ASN A 255 3.60 -26.64 18.09
CA ASN A 255 4.84 -27.41 18.02
C ASN A 255 6.07 -26.53 18.38
N LYS A 256 7.22 -27.16 18.62
CA LYS A 256 8.48 -26.46 18.99
C LYS A 256 8.95 -25.42 17.96
N ASP A 257 8.60 -25.60 16.68
CA ASP A 257 8.92 -24.68 15.59
C ASP A 257 7.93 -23.50 15.45
N GLY A 258 6.88 -23.45 16.28
CA GLY A 258 5.82 -22.44 16.22
C GLY A 258 4.67 -22.78 15.26
N SER A 259 4.68 -23.95 14.61
CA SER A 259 3.54 -24.44 13.82
C SER A 259 2.35 -24.83 14.73
N ILE A 260 1.14 -24.55 14.28
CA ILE A 260 -0.09 -24.91 15.01
C ILE A 260 -0.50 -26.32 14.56
N LEU A 261 -0.48 -27.28 15.49
CA LEU A 261 -0.85 -28.68 15.25
C LEU A 261 -2.37 -28.87 15.27
N SER A 262 -3.04 -28.16 16.17
CA SER A 262 -4.50 -28.11 16.27
C SER A 262 -4.94 -26.83 16.99
N ASN A 263 -6.19 -26.42 16.78
CA ASN A 263 -6.81 -25.28 17.42
C ASN A 263 -8.25 -25.63 17.87
N ASN A 264 -8.75 -24.93 18.89
CA ASN A 264 -10.17 -25.00 19.28
C ASN A 264 -10.85 -23.68 18.96
N GLU A 265 -11.26 -23.51 17.71
CA GLU A 265 -11.78 -22.24 17.21
C GLU A 265 -13.13 -21.82 17.84
N ASN A 266 -13.86 -22.78 18.41
CA ASN A 266 -15.24 -22.64 18.89
C ASN A 266 -15.36 -22.53 20.42
N SER A 267 -14.25 -22.37 21.15
CA SER A 267 -14.30 -22.19 22.60
C SER A 267 -15.05 -20.91 23.00
N ILE A 268 -15.68 -20.91 24.18
CA ILE A 268 -16.64 -19.87 24.60
C ILE A 268 -16.04 -18.45 24.49
N LYS A 269 -16.83 -17.49 23.99
CA LYS A 269 -16.43 -16.10 23.79
C LYS A 269 -16.21 -15.37 25.13
N THR A 270 -14.96 -15.23 25.53
CA THR A 270 -14.54 -14.56 26.78
C THR A 270 -13.90 -13.17 26.56
N SER A 271 -13.33 -12.91 25.38
CA SER A 271 -12.77 -11.60 24.97
C SER A 271 -13.34 -11.16 23.61
N LYS A 272 -13.28 -9.85 23.32
CA LYS A 272 -13.59 -9.32 21.97
C LYS A 272 -12.38 -9.38 21.02
N PHE A 273 -11.17 -9.31 21.57
CA PHE A 273 -9.91 -9.28 20.81
C PHE A 273 -8.90 -10.29 21.36
N SER A 274 -8.13 -10.87 20.46
CA SER A 274 -7.09 -11.87 20.75
C SER A 274 -5.74 -11.18 20.89
N ILE A 275 -5.54 -10.11 20.10
CA ILE A 275 -4.47 -9.13 20.25
C ILE A 275 -5.11 -7.74 20.32
N ASP A 276 -4.93 -7.03 21.43
CA ASP A 276 -5.40 -5.65 21.63
C ASP A 276 -4.20 -4.73 21.90
N SER A 277 -3.86 -3.87 20.94
CA SER A 277 -2.78 -2.89 21.02
C SER A 277 -3.36 -1.49 21.23
N SER A 278 -2.96 -0.81 22.31
CA SER A 278 -3.38 0.57 22.59
C SER A 278 -2.55 1.60 21.83
N SER A 279 -2.93 2.88 21.88
CA SER A 279 -2.15 3.98 21.29
C SER A 279 -0.83 4.30 22.00
N LEU A 280 -0.65 3.79 23.23
CA LEU A 280 0.65 3.77 23.92
C LEU A 280 1.47 2.52 23.56
N GLY A 281 0.83 1.53 22.93
CA GLY A 281 1.44 0.30 22.44
C GLY A 281 2.18 0.47 21.12
N GLY A 282 3.16 -0.39 20.90
CA GLY A 282 3.82 -0.51 19.60
C GLY A 282 4.63 -1.79 19.48
N MET A 283 4.92 -2.20 18.25
CA MET A 283 5.75 -3.36 17.92
C MET A 283 6.73 -2.95 16.83
N TYR A 284 8.02 -3.08 17.11
CA TYR A 284 9.10 -2.62 16.26
C TYR A 284 10.09 -3.76 16.06
N ALA A 285 10.21 -4.26 14.82
CA ALA A 285 11.08 -5.39 14.51
C ALA A 285 11.55 -5.40 13.05
N ASN A 286 12.37 -6.39 12.68
CA ASN A 286 12.64 -6.68 11.27
C ASN A 286 11.50 -7.48 10.64
N LYS A 287 10.92 -8.44 11.36
CA LYS A 287 9.68 -9.14 10.98
C LYS A 287 8.67 -9.15 12.12
N ILE A 288 7.38 -9.06 11.78
CA ILE A 288 6.27 -9.20 12.73
C ILE A 288 5.25 -10.19 12.15
N LYS A 289 4.90 -11.22 12.92
CA LYS A 289 3.84 -12.19 12.59
C LYS A 289 2.80 -12.20 13.71
N LEU A 290 1.55 -11.93 13.36
CA LEU A 290 0.41 -11.93 14.29
C LEU A 290 -0.62 -12.97 13.83
N VAL A 291 -0.90 -13.96 14.67
CA VAL A 291 -1.86 -15.03 14.40
C VAL A 291 -2.93 -15.07 15.48
N GLY A 292 -4.20 -14.99 15.10
CA GLY A 292 -5.35 -15.14 15.99
C GLY A 292 -6.32 -16.20 15.45
N THR A 293 -6.36 -17.37 16.09
CA THR A 293 -7.08 -18.56 15.57
C THR A 293 -8.52 -18.69 16.03
N LYS A 294 -8.95 -17.91 17.04
CA LYS A 294 -10.28 -18.05 17.63
C LYS A 294 -11.35 -17.31 16.82
N ASN A 295 -12.45 -17.99 16.46
CA ASN A 295 -13.45 -17.48 15.53
C ASN A 295 -14.17 -16.24 16.08
N GLY A 296 -14.15 -15.16 15.30
CA GLY A 296 -14.77 -13.89 15.67
C GLY A 296 -14.09 -13.12 16.81
N ILE A 297 -12.84 -13.47 17.17
CA ILE A 297 -12.01 -12.72 18.12
C ILE A 297 -10.82 -12.12 17.35
N GLY A 298 -10.92 -10.84 17.07
CA GLY A 298 -10.06 -10.13 16.10
C GLY A 298 -8.73 -9.59 16.65
N VAL A 299 -7.98 -8.95 15.75
CA VAL A 299 -6.80 -8.11 16.07
C VAL A 299 -7.25 -6.65 16.07
N ASN A 300 -7.00 -5.93 17.17
CA ASN A 300 -7.27 -4.50 17.27
C ASN A 300 -5.95 -3.73 17.44
N ASN A 301 -5.62 -2.86 16.48
CA ASN A 301 -4.47 -1.97 16.53
C ASN A 301 -4.88 -0.50 16.66
N LYS A 302 -4.51 0.13 17.79
CA LYS A 302 -4.55 1.59 17.99
C LYS A 302 -3.14 2.20 18.07
N GLY A 303 -2.11 1.36 18.07
CA GLY A 303 -0.71 1.73 18.22
C GLY A 303 0.06 1.65 16.90
N LYS A 304 1.36 1.39 16.97
CA LYS A 304 2.23 1.25 15.79
C LYS A 304 2.74 -0.17 15.61
N ILE A 305 2.55 -0.76 14.43
CA ILE A 305 3.12 -2.06 14.04
C ILE A 305 4.08 -1.77 12.89
N VAL A 306 5.38 -1.77 13.17
CA VAL A 306 6.42 -1.29 12.22
C VAL A 306 7.47 -2.36 11.99
N ALA A 307 7.63 -2.78 10.73
CA ALA A 307 8.65 -3.75 10.33
C ALA A 307 9.62 -3.20 9.29
N SER A 308 10.91 -3.56 9.41
CA SER A 308 11.92 -3.22 8.39
C SER A 308 11.87 -4.13 7.15
N ASN A 309 11.17 -5.28 7.23
CA ASN A 309 11.16 -6.29 6.17
C ASN A 309 9.75 -6.83 5.90
N PHE A 310 9.08 -7.41 6.90
CA PHE A 310 7.82 -8.15 6.68
C PHE A 310 6.82 -8.04 7.83
N ILE A 311 5.54 -7.87 7.50
CA ILE A 311 4.41 -8.03 8.42
C ILE A 311 3.47 -9.11 7.87
N GLU A 312 3.15 -10.12 8.67
CA GLU A 312 2.10 -11.11 8.42
C GLU A 312 1.02 -10.96 9.49
N ILE A 313 -0.24 -10.78 9.09
CA ILE A 313 -1.39 -10.81 10.01
C ILE A 313 -2.39 -11.85 9.49
N SER A 314 -2.65 -12.88 10.28
CA SER A 314 -3.61 -13.94 9.99
C SER A 314 -4.63 -14.05 11.12
N SER A 315 -5.88 -13.64 10.89
CA SER A 315 -6.94 -13.68 11.89
C SER A 315 -8.18 -14.42 11.37
N ASN A 316 -8.69 -15.34 12.18
CA ASN A 316 -10.03 -15.92 12.03
C ASN A 316 -11.15 -14.97 12.54
N GLY A 317 -10.76 -13.81 13.08
CA GLY A 317 -11.63 -12.68 13.40
C GLY A 317 -11.39 -11.48 12.49
N ASP A 318 -11.85 -10.32 12.95
CA ASP A 318 -11.75 -9.06 12.20
C ASP A 318 -10.41 -8.37 12.51
N LEU A 319 -9.82 -7.65 11.55
CA LEU A 319 -8.71 -6.72 11.79
C LEU A 319 -9.28 -5.31 11.86
N ILE A 320 -9.10 -4.64 13.01
CA ILE A 320 -9.42 -3.23 13.19
C ILE A 320 -8.11 -2.46 13.33
N ASN A 321 -7.79 -1.63 12.33
CA ASN A 321 -6.63 -0.74 12.37
C ASN A 321 -7.06 0.72 12.48
N SER A 322 -6.77 1.33 13.63
CA SER A 322 -6.95 2.76 13.92
C SER A 322 -5.63 3.47 14.25
N GLY A 323 -4.51 2.76 14.10
CA GLY A 323 -3.15 3.26 14.24
C GLY A 323 -2.31 3.04 12.98
N ASP A 324 -1.05 2.70 13.14
CA ASP A 324 -0.11 2.50 12.03
C ASP A 324 0.22 1.00 11.84
N ILE A 325 0.14 0.50 10.61
CA ILE A 325 0.72 -0.78 10.17
C ILE A 325 1.63 -0.48 8.98
N ILE A 326 2.95 -0.49 9.19
CA ILE A 326 3.94 0.04 8.24
C ILE A 326 5.08 -0.94 8.02
N SER A 327 5.37 -1.27 6.76
CA SER A 327 6.52 -2.11 6.38
C SER A 327 7.41 -1.45 5.34
N ASN A 328 8.71 -1.50 5.54
CA ASN A 328 9.68 -1.05 4.55
C ASN A 328 9.78 -1.96 3.32
N LYS A 329 9.12 -3.13 3.29
CA LYS A 329 8.98 -3.94 2.08
C LYS A 329 7.60 -4.58 1.92
N LYS A 330 7.27 -5.61 2.70
CA LYS A 330 6.08 -6.44 2.44
C LYS A 330 5.12 -6.47 3.63
N ILE A 331 3.82 -6.50 3.32
CA ILE A 331 2.72 -6.76 4.24
C ILE A 331 1.80 -7.81 3.62
N GLU A 332 1.41 -8.83 4.37
CA GLU A 332 0.35 -9.78 4.04
C GLU A 332 -0.70 -9.80 5.16
N ILE A 333 -1.96 -9.59 4.80
CA ILE A 333 -3.08 -9.60 5.75
C ILE A 333 -4.17 -10.53 5.24
N LYS A 334 -4.49 -11.53 6.06
CA LYS A 334 -5.66 -12.40 5.92
C LYS A 334 -6.54 -12.21 7.17
N ALA A 335 -7.74 -11.69 7.00
CA ALA A 335 -8.71 -11.51 8.09
C ALA A 335 -10.12 -11.91 7.64
N LYS A 336 -11.07 -12.00 8.56
CA LYS A 336 -12.49 -12.12 8.20
C LYS A 336 -12.99 -10.80 7.61
N GLU A 337 -12.84 -9.71 8.35
CA GLU A 337 -13.14 -8.34 7.91
C GLU A 337 -11.88 -7.48 8.13
N ILE A 338 -11.66 -6.45 7.30
CA ILE A 338 -10.61 -5.45 7.53
C ILE A 338 -11.28 -4.08 7.63
N ILE A 339 -11.11 -3.41 8.76
CA ILE A 339 -11.56 -2.04 9.01
C ILE A 339 -10.30 -1.18 9.19
N ASN A 340 -10.05 -0.27 8.25
CA ASN A 340 -8.88 0.61 8.26
C ASN A 340 -9.27 2.08 8.44
N GLU A 341 -9.20 2.55 9.68
CA GLU A 341 -9.31 3.96 10.09
C GLU A 341 -7.93 4.64 10.20
N GLY A 342 -6.84 3.87 10.11
CA GLY A 342 -5.45 4.32 10.26
C GLY A 342 -4.59 4.14 9.02
N TYR A 343 -3.27 4.13 9.20
CA TYR A 343 -2.31 3.95 8.11
C TYR A 343 -1.98 2.48 7.89
N LEU A 344 -2.06 2.02 6.64
CA LEU A 344 -1.69 0.67 6.23
C LEU A 344 -0.78 0.76 4.99
N VAL A 345 0.54 0.82 5.21
CA VAL A 345 1.51 1.31 4.22
C VAL A 345 2.68 0.33 4.03
N SER A 346 3.01 0.00 2.79
CA SER A 346 4.08 -0.94 2.46
C SER A 346 4.92 -0.48 1.26
N ASN A 347 6.21 -0.23 1.45
CA ASN A 347 7.03 0.37 0.39
C ASN A 347 7.25 -0.53 -0.85
N SER A 348 7.03 -1.85 -0.78
CA SER A 348 7.18 -2.77 -1.93
C SER A 348 5.89 -3.51 -2.30
N SER A 349 5.28 -4.27 -1.38
CA SER A 349 4.05 -5.01 -1.70
C SER A 349 3.11 -5.14 -0.51
N LEU A 350 1.82 -5.10 -0.78
CA LEU A 350 0.75 -5.26 0.18
C LEU A 350 -0.30 -6.19 -0.41
N SER A 351 -0.53 -7.33 0.24
CA SER A 351 -1.63 -8.24 -0.10
C SER A 351 -2.70 -8.23 0.98
N LEU A 352 -3.95 -7.95 0.57
CA LEU A 352 -5.13 -7.94 1.44
C LEU A 352 -6.10 -9.05 1.02
N LYS A 353 -6.44 -9.96 1.93
CA LYS A 353 -7.46 -10.99 1.73
C LYS A 353 -8.48 -10.97 2.86
N ALA A 354 -9.72 -10.60 2.56
CA ALA A 354 -10.80 -10.54 3.54
C ALA A 354 -12.17 -10.84 2.92
N LYS A 355 -13.22 -10.98 3.72
CA LYS A 355 -14.60 -11.00 3.23
C LYS A 355 -14.99 -9.59 2.78
N ASN A 356 -14.91 -8.60 3.67
CA ASN A 356 -15.10 -7.19 3.33
C ASN A 356 -13.90 -6.34 3.81
N ILE A 357 -13.67 -5.23 3.11
CA ILE A 357 -12.63 -4.24 3.43
C ILE A 357 -13.27 -2.86 3.47
N ASP A 358 -13.39 -2.28 4.66
CA ASP A 358 -13.80 -0.90 4.87
C ASP A 358 -12.54 -0.04 5.05
N ASN A 359 -12.27 0.88 4.12
CA ASN A 359 -11.16 1.82 4.19
C ASN A 359 -11.67 3.25 4.39
N ASP A 360 -11.44 3.80 5.58
CA ASP A 360 -11.76 5.17 5.99
C ASP A 360 -10.49 6.05 6.14
N SER A 361 -9.33 5.55 5.66
CA SER A 361 -8.03 6.25 5.73
C SER A 361 -7.10 5.83 4.58
N LEU A 362 -5.78 5.70 4.81
CA LEU A 362 -4.80 5.39 3.77
C LEU A 362 -4.39 3.92 3.74
N ILE A 363 -4.59 3.28 2.59
CA ILE A 363 -3.92 2.04 2.18
C ILE A 363 -2.96 2.40 1.03
N SER A 364 -1.66 2.16 1.17
CA SER A 364 -0.66 2.58 0.18
C SER A 364 0.46 1.55 -0.02
N SER A 365 0.78 1.19 -1.27
CA SER A 365 1.95 0.34 -1.57
C SER A 365 2.43 0.41 -3.02
N ALA A 366 3.70 0.06 -3.29
CA ALA A 366 4.17 0.00 -4.67
C ALA A 366 3.41 -1.06 -5.50
N ILE A 367 3.21 -2.27 -4.96
CA ILE A 367 2.31 -3.29 -5.51
C ILE A 367 1.16 -3.52 -4.51
N LEU A 368 -0.08 -3.35 -4.95
CA LEU A 368 -1.29 -3.52 -4.15
C LEU A 368 -2.17 -4.63 -4.74
N ASP A 369 -2.23 -5.76 -4.04
CA ASP A 369 -3.02 -6.93 -4.44
C ASP A 369 -4.18 -7.12 -3.45
N ILE A 370 -5.42 -6.89 -3.89
CA ILE A 370 -6.61 -6.96 -3.02
C ILE A 370 -7.57 -8.05 -3.50
N LYS A 371 -7.95 -8.97 -2.61
CA LYS A 371 -8.95 -10.02 -2.87
C LYS A 371 -10.04 -10.04 -1.81
N SER A 372 -11.28 -9.73 -2.19
CA SER A 372 -12.41 -9.70 -1.24
C SER A 372 -13.76 -10.05 -1.89
N ASN A 373 -14.85 -10.03 -1.11
CA ASN A 373 -16.21 -9.96 -1.65
C ASN A 373 -16.71 -8.52 -1.75
N SER A 374 -16.32 -7.63 -0.83
CA SER A 374 -16.73 -6.22 -0.85
C SER A 374 -15.57 -5.31 -0.45
N ILE A 375 -15.43 -4.19 -1.15
CA ILE A 375 -14.54 -3.09 -0.79
C ILE A 375 -15.36 -1.81 -0.70
N LYS A 376 -15.23 -1.09 0.42
CA LYS A 376 -15.77 0.25 0.62
C LYS A 376 -14.62 1.22 0.86
N ASN A 377 -14.23 1.96 -0.16
CA ASN A 377 -13.19 2.98 -0.07
C ASN A 377 -13.80 4.38 0.12
N ASN A 378 -13.67 4.95 1.32
CA ASN A 378 -14.17 6.28 1.68
C ASN A 378 -13.05 7.34 1.73
N ASP A 379 -11.78 6.91 1.84
CA ASP A 379 -10.59 7.77 1.71
C ASP A 379 -9.64 7.21 0.62
N THR A 380 -8.40 6.80 0.90
CA THR A 380 -7.38 6.66 -0.15
C THR A 380 -6.83 5.24 -0.29
N LEU A 381 -6.94 4.67 -1.50
CA LEU A 381 -6.10 3.57 -1.99
C LEU A 381 -5.03 4.17 -2.93
N GLU A 382 -3.75 3.97 -2.65
CA GLU A 382 -2.64 4.50 -3.45
C GLU A 382 -1.67 3.37 -3.87
N SER A 383 -1.28 3.32 -5.15
CA SER A 383 -0.28 2.33 -5.59
C SER A 383 0.49 2.68 -6.86
N ILE A 384 1.60 1.98 -7.12
CA ILE A 384 2.23 1.99 -8.46
C ILE A 384 1.55 0.97 -9.36
N LYS A 385 1.34 -0.26 -8.88
CA LYS A 385 0.54 -1.30 -9.52
C LYS A 385 -0.62 -1.71 -8.61
N LEU A 386 -1.84 -1.82 -9.18
CA LEU A 386 -3.04 -2.33 -8.51
C LEU A 386 -3.58 -3.57 -9.25
N ASP A 387 -3.79 -4.67 -8.53
CA ASP A 387 -4.68 -5.78 -8.92
C ASP A 387 -5.78 -5.89 -7.85
N LEU A 388 -6.98 -5.44 -8.19
CA LEU A 388 -8.15 -5.47 -7.31
C LEU A 388 -9.13 -6.52 -7.83
N GLN A 389 -9.49 -7.48 -6.98
CA GLN A 389 -10.45 -8.53 -7.24
C GLN A 389 -11.51 -8.51 -6.13
N THR A 390 -12.74 -8.14 -6.48
CA THR A 390 -13.86 -8.13 -5.55
C THR A 390 -15.16 -8.57 -6.22
N LYS A 391 -16.25 -8.71 -5.47
CA LYS A 391 -17.60 -8.80 -6.06
C LYS A 391 -18.26 -7.43 -6.08
N PHE A 392 -18.06 -6.63 -5.04
CA PHE A 392 -18.62 -5.29 -4.94
C PHE A 392 -17.54 -4.26 -4.61
N LEU A 393 -17.45 -3.20 -5.41
CA LEU A 393 -16.62 -2.04 -5.14
C LEU A 393 -17.49 -0.81 -4.95
N SER A 394 -17.51 -0.25 -3.74
CA SER A 394 -18.00 1.11 -3.49
C SER A 394 -16.80 2.04 -3.29
N ASN A 395 -16.65 3.04 -4.15
CA ASN A 395 -15.63 4.08 -4.03
C ASN A 395 -16.28 5.45 -3.86
N GLU A 396 -16.21 6.02 -2.67
CA GLU A 396 -16.54 7.43 -2.40
C GLU A 396 -15.29 8.31 -2.22
N GLY A 397 -14.13 7.69 -1.98
CA GLY A 397 -12.83 8.34 -1.81
C GLY A 397 -12.00 8.45 -3.10
N LEU A 398 -10.68 8.28 -2.97
CA LEU A 398 -9.69 8.28 -4.05
C LEU A 398 -9.08 6.89 -4.22
N ILE A 399 -9.10 6.38 -5.45
CA ILE A 399 -8.19 5.32 -5.90
C ILE A 399 -7.15 6.01 -6.79
N TYR A 400 -5.88 5.96 -6.41
CA TYR A 400 -4.76 6.57 -7.14
C TYR A 400 -3.75 5.52 -7.54
N ASN A 401 -3.39 5.50 -8.83
CA ASN A 401 -2.41 4.58 -9.38
C ASN A 401 -1.37 5.30 -10.27
N TYR A 402 -0.09 5.04 -10.05
CA TYR A 402 1.01 5.71 -10.77
C TYR A 402 1.41 5.05 -12.11
N TYR A 403 1.06 3.78 -12.37
CA TYR A 403 1.53 3.05 -13.56
C TYR A 403 0.46 2.19 -14.23
N PHE A 404 -0.07 1.18 -13.54
CA PHE A 404 -1.09 0.30 -14.09
C PHE A 404 -2.05 -0.20 -13.02
N ALA A 405 -3.36 -0.09 -13.27
CA ALA A 405 -4.41 -0.60 -12.41
C ALA A 405 -5.39 -1.50 -13.17
N THR A 406 -5.63 -2.69 -12.61
CA THR A 406 -6.71 -3.58 -13.03
C THR A 406 -7.74 -3.69 -11.91
N ILE A 407 -9.01 -3.45 -12.22
CA ILE A 407 -10.13 -3.57 -11.28
C ILE A 407 -11.12 -4.62 -11.82
N ASN A 408 -11.17 -5.78 -11.18
CA ASN A 408 -12.12 -6.86 -11.45
C ASN A 408 -13.24 -6.82 -10.39
N SER A 409 -14.50 -6.65 -10.80
CA SER A 409 -15.65 -6.60 -9.89
C SER A 409 -16.94 -7.13 -10.49
N ASP A 410 -17.81 -7.80 -9.72
CA ASP A 410 -19.15 -8.14 -10.19
C ASP A 410 -20.00 -6.86 -10.38
N SER A 411 -19.97 -5.92 -9.44
CA SER A 411 -20.64 -4.61 -9.52
C SER A 411 -19.77 -3.48 -8.95
N ILE A 412 -19.93 -2.25 -9.47
CA ILE A 412 -19.16 -1.06 -9.06
C ILE A 412 -20.12 0.10 -8.80
N ILE A 413 -19.96 0.78 -7.66
CA ILE A 413 -20.54 2.09 -7.38
C ILE A 413 -19.41 3.08 -7.12
N ASN A 414 -19.09 3.91 -8.12
CA ASN A 414 -18.11 4.98 -7.98
C ASN A 414 -18.81 6.35 -7.85
N LYS A 415 -18.59 7.00 -6.71
CA LYS A 415 -18.94 8.41 -6.43
C LYS A 415 -17.71 9.28 -6.18
N GLY A 416 -16.54 8.65 -6.05
CA GLY A 416 -15.28 9.28 -5.73
C GLY A 416 -14.44 9.60 -6.97
N LYS A 417 -13.13 9.40 -6.84
CA LYS A 417 -12.13 9.60 -7.89
C LYS A 417 -11.38 8.30 -8.13
N ILE A 418 -11.12 8.00 -9.40
CA ILE A 418 -10.21 6.93 -9.81
C ILE A 418 -9.19 7.56 -10.77
N TYR A 419 -7.95 7.69 -10.34
CA TYR A 419 -6.84 8.22 -11.12
C TYR A 419 -5.84 7.11 -11.39
N ALA A 420 -5.38 6.97 -12.63
CA ALA A 420 -4.35 6.02 -13.03
C ALA A 420 -3.44 6.60 -14.11
N ASN A 421 -2.32 5.95 -14.40
CA ASN A 421 -1.64 6.17 -15.66
C ASN A 421 -2.28 5.35 -16.78
N ASN A 422 -2.48 4.05 -16.55
CA ASN A 422 -3.30 3.15 -17.37
C ASN A 422 -4.32 2.44 -16.45
N LEU A 423 -5.57 2.32 -16.89
CA LEU A 423 -6.65 1.71 -16.11
C LEU A 423 -7.51 0.78 -16.98
N GLU A 424 -7.62 -0.47 -16.52
CA GLU A 424 -8.55 -1.47 -17.03
C GLU A 424 -9.56 -1.81 -15.95
N ILE A 425 -10.85 -1.71 -16.26
CA ILE A 425 -11.94 -2.13 -15.38
C ILE A 425 -12.71 -3.27 -16.05
N TYR A 426 -12.72 -4.43 -15.42
CA TYR A 426 -13.50 -5.60 -15.82
C TYR A 426 -14.68 -5.76 -14.86
N ASN A 427 -15.88 -5.41 -15.33
CA ASN A 427 -17.10 -5.45 -14.54
C ASN A 427 -18.17 -6.38 -15.15
N THR A 428 -18.78 -7.22 -14.32
CA THR A 428 -19.69 -8.29 -14.78
C THR A 428 -21.16 -7.87 -14.86
N TYR A 429 -21.62 -6.96 -14.01
CA TYR A 429 -23.02 -6.51 -13.96
C TYR A 429 -23.11 -4.99 -14.10
N ASP A 430 -23.41 -4.28 -13.01
CA ASP A 430 -23.68 -2.84 -13.03
C ASP A 430 -22.44 -2.03 -12.64
N PHE A 431 -22.08 -1.09 -13.50
CA PHE A 431 -21.19 0.02 -13.20
C PHE A 431 -22.03 1.29 -13.05
N ILE A 432 -22.15 1.77 -11.80
CA ILE A 432 -22.85 3.00 -11.42
C ILE A 432 -21.80 4.08 -11.10
N ASN A 433 -21.77 5.17 -11.87
CA ASN A 433 -20.73 6.20 -11.82
C ASN A 433 -21.32 7.61 -11.66
N LEU A 434 -21.42 8.11 -10.43
CA LEU A 434 -22.28 9.25 -10.07
C LEU A 434 -21.50 10.43 -9.47
N ASN A 435 -21.58 11.62 -10.09
CA ASN A 435 -20.92 12.85 -9.64
C ASN A 435 -19.40 12.69 -9.41
N SER A 436 -18.76 11.86 -10.24
CA SER A 436 -17.43 11.29 -10.01
C SER A 436 -16.43 11.69 -11.10
N LEU A 437 -15.16 11.31 -10.94
CA LEU A 437 -14.14 11.49 -11.98
C LEU A 437 -13.27 10.24 -12.11
N ILE A 438 -13.23 9.69 -13.32
CA ILE A 438 -12.28 8.64 -13.71
C ILE A 438 -11.27 9.26 -14.67
N LYS A 439 -9.98 9.13 -14.39
CA LYS A 439 -8.91 9.67 -15.23
C LYS A 439 -7.80 8.65 -15.40
N ALA A 440 -7.53 8.24 -16.64
CA ALA A 440 -6.22 7.74 -17.02
C ALA A 440 -5.38 8.88 -17.63
N ASN A 441 -4.05 8.76 -17.60
CA ASN A 441 -3.19 9.66 -18.37
C ASN A 441 -2.97 9.18 -19.80
N ASN A 442 -2.91 7.86 -20.02
CA ASN A 442 -2.70 7.24 -21.32
C ASN A 442 -3.96 6.48 -21.76
N HIS A 443 -4.15 5.27 -21.20
CA HIS A 443 -5.18 4.31 -21.59
C HIS A 443 -6.26 4.14 -20.51
N LEU A 444 -7.53 4.24 -20.91
CA LEU A 444 -8.70 3.92 -20.09
C LEU A 444 -9.62 2.96 -20.84
N GLU A 445 -9.81 1.75 -20.31
CA GLU A 445 -10.72 0.75 -20.85
C GLU A 445 -11.64 0.20 -19.74
N ILE A 446 -12.93 0.11 -20.06
CA ILE A 446 -13.98 -0.34 -19.15
C ILE A 446 -14.86 -1.34 -19.90
N TYR A 447 -14.80 -2.59 -19.45
CA TYR A 447 -15.70 -3.68 -19.82
C TYR A 447 -16.83 -3.73 -18.79
N THR A 448 -18.08 -3.53 -19.17
CA THR A 448 -19.23 -3.64 -18.24
C THR A 448 -20.52 -3.98 -18.98
N ASN A 449 -21.44 -4.72 -18.35
CA ASN A 449 -22.72 -5.07 -18.98
C ASN A 449 -23.72 -3.90 -18.93
N ASN A 450 -23.82 -3.20 -17.79
CA ASN A 450 -24.72 -2.05 -17.61
C ASN A 450 -23.92 -0.84 -17.12
N PHE A 451 -24.05 0.30 -17.80
CA PHE A 451 -23.29 1.50 -17.45
C PHE A 451 -24.21 2.70 -17.20
N ILE A 452 -24.40 3.00 -15.91
CA ILE A 452 -25.18 4.16 -15.47
C ILE A 452 -24.18 5.23 -15.03
N SER A 453 -24.05 6.29 -15.82
CA SER A 453 -23.14 7.39 -15.52
C SER A 453 -23.93 8.69 -15.47
N THR A 454 -23.78 9.50 -14.42
CA THR A 454 -24.49 10.78 -14.31
C THR A 454 -23.60 11.83 -13.66
N ASN A 455 -23.48 12.99 -14.31
CA ASN A 455 -22.61 14.10 -13.89
C ASN A 455 -21.16 13.68 -13.59
N SER A 456 -20.64 12.69 -14.32
CA SER A 456 -19.31 12.13 -14.09
C SER A 456 -18.41 12.32 -15.31
N ASN A 457 -17.17 12.71 -15.06
CA ASN A 457 -16.16 12.93 -16.10
C ASN A 457 -15.30 11.68 -16.29
N PHE A 458 -14.93 11.41 -17.54
CA PHE A 458 -13.93 10.42 -17.90
C PHE A 458 -12.86 11.14 -18.72
N LEU A 459 -11.59 10.94 -18.38
CA LEU A 459 -10.47 11.61 -19.03
C LEU A 459 -9.39 10.59 -19.35
N SER A 460 -8.90 10.63 -20.58
CA SER A 460 -7.88 9.72 -21.10
C SER A 460 -7.29 10.34 -22.36
N LYS A 461 -5.98 10.21 -22.57
CA LYS A 461 -5.34 10.78 -23.77
C LYS A 461 -5.73 9.99 -25.02
N ASP A 462 -5.76 8.66 -24.91
CA ASP A 462 -6.00 7.75 -26.02
C ASP A 462 -7.51 7.46 -26.22
N GLY A 463 -8.37 8.34 -25.67
CA GLY A 463 -9.82 8.13 -25.60
C GLY A 463 -10.25 7.15 -24.50
N VAL A 464 -11.56 6.92 -24.42
CA VAL A 464 -12.18 6.01 -23.43
C VAL A 464 -12.79 4.85 -24.18
N LEU A 465 -12.27 3.65 -23.93
CA LEU A 465 -12.80 2.42 -24.50
C LEU A 465 -13.91 1.90 -23.59
N LEU A 466 -15.15 1.99 -24.04
CA LEU A 466 -16.30 1.31 -23.43
C LEU A 466 -16.60 0.07 -24.26
N SER A 467 -16.67 -1.09 -23.60
CA SER A 467 -16.82 -2.39 -24.22
C SER A 467 -17.84 -3.26 -23.47
N ASN A 468 -18.36 -4.29 -24.16
CA ASN A 468 -19.61 -5.04 -23.89
C ASN A 468 -20.91 -4.29 -24.28
N ASN A 469 -22.06 -4.98 -24.18
CA ASN A 469 -23.41 -4.51 -24.55
C ASN A 469 -23.94 -3.41 -23.59
N THR A 470 -23.18 -2.32 -23.38
CA THR A 470 -23.52 -1.28 -22.41
C THR A 470 -24.83 -0.57 -22.75
N ASN A 471 -25.88 -0.86 -21.98
CA ASN A 471 -26.99 0.07 -21.82
C ASN A 471 -26.46 1.33 -21.10
N ILE A 472 -26.21 2.39 -21.87
CA ILE A 472 -25.74 3.69 -21.35
C ILE A 472 -26.94 4.52 -20.93
N ILE A 473 -27.02 4.87 -19.64
CA ILE A 473 -28.15 5.62 -19.07
C ILE A 473 -27.66 6.93 -18.44
N ASN A 474 -28.31 8.06 -18.80
CA ASN A 474 -28.15 9.42 -18.23
C ASN A 474 -26.76 10.09 -18.34
N SER A 475 -25.98 9.77 -19.38
CA SER A 475 -24.56 10.10 -19.45
C SER A 475 -24.22 11.53 -19.93
N ASN A 476 -23.67 12.35 -19.03
CA ASN A 476 -22.99 13.61 -19.35
C ASN A 476 -21.48 13.37 -19.55
N LEU A 477 -21.08 12.82 -20.71
CA LEU A 477 -19.70 12.44 -21.00
C LEU A 477 -18.93 13.58 -21.67
N TYR A 478 -18.31 14.43 -20.85
CA TYR A 478 -17.51 15.56 -21.34
C TYR A 478 -16.13 15.09 -21.80
N ASN A 479 -15.77 15.45 -23.04
CA ASN A 479 -14.42 15.36 -23.60
C ASN A 479 -13.85 13.93 -23.75
N THR A 480 -14.73 12.95 -24.04
CA THR A 480 -14.38 11.54 -24.26
C THR A 480 -14.55 11.13 -25.71
N HIS A 481 -13.48 10.69 -26.37
CA HIS A 481 -13.62 9.86 -27.57
C HIS A 481 -14.06 8.46 -27.11
N ILE A 482 -15.36 8.17 -27.22
CA ILE A 482 -15.91 6.85 -26.90
C ILE A 482 -15.75 5.97 -28.14
N TYR A 483 -14.63 5.25 -28.22
CA TYR A 483 -14.52 4.19 -29.21
C TYR A 483 -15.29 2.98 -28.66
N THR A 484 -16.57 2.88 -29.05
CA THR A 484 -17.32 1.62 -28.98
C THR A 484 -16.67 0.64 -29.95
N LYS A 485 -15.56 0.00 -29.55
CA LYS A 485 -14.93 -1.07 -30.34
C LYS A 485 -15.97 -2.18 -30.51
N LEU A 486 -16.10 -2.72 -31.73
CA LEU A 486 -16.97 -3.88 -32.00
C LEU A 486 -16.34 -5.16 -31.42
N PHE A 487 -16.22 -5.22 -30.10
CA PHE A 487 -15.86 -6.43 -29.39
C PHE A 487 -17.10 -7.30 -29.18
N PHE A 488 -17.24 -8.27 -30.06
CA PHE A 488 -18.04 -9.47 -29.85
C PHE A 488 -17.57 -10.16 -28.54
N ASN A 489 -18.48 -10.77 -27.80
CA ASN A 489 -18.14 -11.51 -26.58
C ASN A 489 -18.65 -12.96 -26.69
N LYS A 490 -17.86 -13.92 -26.19
CA LYS A 490 -18.30 -15.32 -26.02
C LYS A 490 -19.54 -15.45 -25.12
N ASN A 491 -19.74 -14.46 -24.25
CA ASN A 491 -20.87 -14.36 -23.32
C ASN A 491 -21.99 -13.40 -23.79
N SER A 492 -21.88 -12.80 -24.99
CA SER A 492 -23.06 -12.16 -25.60
C SER A 492 -24.07 -13.27 -25.91
N LYS A 493 -25.13 -13.38 -25.10
CA LYS A 493 -26.35 -14.00 -25.61
C LYS A 493 -26.79 -13.14 -26.78
N PHE A 494 -26.74 -13.71 -27.98
CA PHE A 494 -27.22 -13.07 -29.19
C PHE A 494 -28.77 -12.95 -29.07
N GLU A 495 -29.30 -11.95 -28.37
CA GLU A 495 -30.74 -11.88 -28.14
C GLU A 495 -31.55 -11.54 -29.41
N ASN A 496 -30.88 -11.10 -30.48
CA ASN A 496 -31.40 -11.05 -31.85
C ASN A 496 -31.20 -12.36 -32.67
N LEU A 497 -31.08 -13.52 -32.01
CA LEU A 497 -30.93 -14.81 -32.69
C LEU A 497 -32.04 -15.12 -33.71
N ASN A 498 -33.27 -14.64 -33.56
CA ASN A 498 -34.36 -15.05 -34.48
C ASN A 498 -34.11 -14.81 -35.99
N ILE A 499 -33.13 -13.97 -36.38
CA ILE A 499 -32.68 -13.83 -37.78
C ILE A 499 -31.35 -14.56 -38.01
N ILE A 500 -30.31 -14.31 -37.21
CA ILE A 500 -28.97 -14.92 -37.41
C ILE A 500 -28.97 -16.44 -37.11
N ASP A 501 -29.72 -16.89 -36.12
CA ASP A 501 -29.96 -18.32 -35.82
C ASP A 501 -30.78 -18.96 -36.94
N LYS A 502 -31.69 -18.23 -37.60
CA LYS A 502 -32.38 -18.72 -38.80
C LYS A 502 -31.40 -18.98 -39.95
N VAL A 503 -30.42 -18.10 -40.15
CA VAL A 503 -29.37 -18.22 -41.18
C VAL A 503 -28.32 -19.28 -40.81
N LEU A 504 -27.86 -19.33 -39.56
CA LEU A 504 -26.76 -20.21 -39.10
C LEU A 504 -27.22 -21.58 -38.55
N LYS A 505 -28.51 -21.79 -38.26
CA LYS A 505 -29.08 -23.15 -38.06
C LYS A 505 -29.39 -23.84 -39.38
N THR A 506 -29.73 -23.11 -40.45
CA THR A 506 -30.05 -23.71 -41.75
C THR A 506 -28.80 -23.98 -42.57
N ASN A 507 -27.95 -22.98 -42.84
CA ASN A 507 -26.71 -23.17 -43.62
C ASN A 507 -25.45 -22.94 -42.77
N SER A 508 -24.92 -24.02 -42.20
CA SER A 508 -23.57 -24.04 -41.60
C SER A 508 -22.44 -23.84 -42.62
N ASN A 509 -22.78 -23.67 -43.90
CA ASN A 509 -21.90 -23.55 -45.04
C ASN A 509 -21.93 -22.14 -45.67
N LEU A 510 -22.65 -21.16 -45.09
CA LEU A 510 -22.89 -19.83 -45.65
C LEU A 510 -21.67 -19.19 -46.34
N PHE A 511 -20.54 -19.08 -45.61
CA PHE A 511 -19.32 -18.46 -46.16
C PHE A 511 -18.55 -19.35 -47.15
N ILE A 512 -18.90 -20.64 -47.28
CA ILE A 512 -18.43 -21.53 -48.35
C ILE A 512 -19.31 -21.36 -49.59
N GLU A 513 -20.63 -21.24 -49.42
CA GLU A 513 -21.61 -21.11 -50.50
C GLU A 513 -21.30 -19.87 -51.37
N ILE A 514 -20.74 -18.80 -50.78
CA ILE A 514 -20.18 -17.64 -51.52
C ILE A 514 -19.09 -18.05 -52.54
N PHE A 515 -18.36 -19.15 -52.31
CA PHE A 515 -17.34 -19.70 -53.21
C PHE A 515 -17.82 -20.92 -54.02
N GLN A 516 -19.10 -21.31 -53.94
CA GLN A 516 -19.65 -22.43 -54.69
C GLN A 516 -20.30 -21.97 -56.00
N ASP A 517 -20.36 -22.90 -56.96
CA ASP A 517 -20.86 -22.68 -58.33
C ASP A 517 -22.40 -22.66 -58.43
N ASN A 518 -23.09 -22.92 -57.31
CA ASN A 518 -24.54 -23.00 -57.21
C ASN A 518 -25.24 -21.67 -56.90
N LEU A 519 -24.49 -20.61 -56.58
CA LEU A 519 -25.01 -19.26 -56.36
C LEU A 519 -24.48 -18.30 -57.43
N ASN A 520 -25.35 -17.42 -57.93
CA ASN A 520 -24.97 -16.30 -58.79
C ASN A 520 -24.54 -15.08 -57.97
N ILE A 521 -23.90 -14.09 -58.62
CA ILE A 521 -23.32 -12.94 -57.93
C ILE A 521 -24.33 -12.15 -57.08
N LYS A 522 -25.58 -11.99 -57.55
CA LYS A 522 -26.62 -11.22 -56.83
C LYS A 522 -27.11 -11.95 -55.59
N GLU A 523 -27.20 -13.28 -55.66
CA GLU A 523 -27.54 -14.11 -54.50
C GLU A 523 -26.43 -14.03 -53.43
N LYS A 524 -25.16 -14.05 -53.86
CA LYS A 524 -23.99 -13.85 -52.97
C LYS A 524 -24.01 -12.46 -52.32
N GLU A 525 -24.26 -11.40 -53.10
CA GLU A 525 -24.42 -10.01 -52.61
C GLU A 525 -25.57 -9.88 -51.62
N GLU A 526 -26.75 -10.43 -51.93
CA GLU A 526 -27.94 -10.39 -51.07
C GLU A 526 -27.69 -11.08 -49.71
N ILE A 527 -27.06 -12.27 -49.74
CA ILE A 527 -26.70 -13.03 -48.54
C ILE A 527 -25.74 -12.21 -47.65
N LEU A 528 -24.68 -11.64 -48.23
CA LEU A 528 -23.70 -10.87 -47.50
C LEU A 528 -24.28 -9.55 -46.99
N SER A 529 -25.10 -8.85 -47.78
CA SER A 529 -25.81 -7.63 -47.39
C SER A 529 -26.72 -7.86 -46.17
N LYS A 530 -27.51 -8.94 -46.19
CA LYS A 530 -28.36 -9.35 -45.07
C LYS A 530 -27.55 -9.70 -43.82
N PHE A 531 -26.45 -10.44 -43.99
CA PHE A 531 -25.55 -10.76 -42.88
C PHE A 531 -24.94 -9.49 -42.26
N MET A 532 -24.35 -8.60 -43.07
CA MET A 532 -23.68 -7.38 -42.60
C MET A 532 -24.67 -6.39 -41.97
N THR A 533 -25.84 -6.19 -42.57
CA THR A 533 -26.93 -5.37 -42.01
C THR A 533 -27.38 -5.91 -40.65
N SER A 534 -27.69 -7.20 -40.57
CA SER A 534 -28.14 -7.83 -39.31
C SER A 534 -27.06 -7.81 -38.24
N TYR A 535 -25.78 -7.90 -38.64
CA TYR A 535 -24.64 -7.84 -37.73
C TYR A 535 -24.45 -6.40 -37.20
N ALA A 536 -24.40 -5.39 -38.08
CA ALA A 536 -24.19 -3.98 -37.74
C ALA A 536 -25.30 -3.39 -36.86
N LYS A 537 -26.55 -3.84 -37.02
CA LYS A 537 -27.70 -3.45 -36.17
C LYS A 537 -27.48 -3.72 -34.69
N ASN A 538 -26.65 -4.71 -34.32
CA ASN A 538 -26.30 -4.97 -32.91
C ASN A 538 -25.35 -3.92 -32.31
N PHE A 539 -24.79 -3.01 -33.13
CA PHE A 539 -23.86 -1.96 -32.72
C PHE A 539 -24.43 -0.54 -32.92
N GLY A 540 -25.77 -0.45 -33.04
CA GLY A 540 -26.52 0.80 -33.18
C GLY A 540 -26.56 1.36 -34.61
N TYR A 541 -26.17 0.60 -35.62
CA TYR A 541 -26.35 1.00 -37.02
C TYR A 541 -27.81 0.79 -37.45
N SER A 542 -28.51 1.83 -37.88
CA SER A 542 -29.93 1.74 -38.26
C SER A 542 -30.16 1.19 -39.67
N ASP A 543 -29.27 1.54 -40.59
CA ASP A 543 -29.54 1.47 -42.03
C ASP A 543 -29.21 0.08 -42.60
N GLU A 544 -29.58 -0.14 -43.85
CA GLU A 544 -29.21 -1.35 -44.59
C GLU A 544 -27.83 -1.18 -45.23
N ILE A 545 -27.03 -2.26 -45.19
CA ILE A 545 -25.68 -2.31 -45.72
C ILE A 545 -25.69 -3.18 -46.97
N ASN A 546 -25.32 -2.58 -48.10
CA ASN A 546 -25.16 -3.26 -49.38
C ASN A 546 -23.72 -3.78 -49.50
N VAL A 547 -23.55 -5.10 -49.61
CA VAL A 547 -22.26 -5.70 -49.98
C VAL A 547 -22.26 -5.91 -51.49
N VAL A 548 -21.31 -5.26 -52.18
CA VAL A 548 -21.12 -5.36 -53.63
C VAL A 548 -19.86 -6.19 -53.90
N LEU A 549 -19.96 -7.17 -54.80
CA LEU A 549 -18.90 -8.12 -55.08
C LEU A 549 -18.15 -7.76 -56.37
N LEU A 550 -16.84 -7.65 -56.25
CA LEU A 550 -15.91 -7.36 -57.34
C LEU A 550 -15.09 -8.62 -57.68
N ASN A 551 -14.65 -8.73 -58.93
CA ASN A 551 -13.78 -9.82 -59.39
C ASN A 551 -12.72 -9.29 -60.36
N THR A 552 -11.91 -8.35 -59.89
CA THR A 552 -10.85 -7.72 -60.67
C THR A 552 -9.49 -8.09 -60.11
N TYR A 553 -8.53 -8.40 -60.99
CA TYR A 553 -7.13 -8.62 -60.62
C TYR A 553 -6.36 -7.28 -60.53
N GLU A 554 -7.05 -6.23 -60.08
CA GLU A 554 -6.47 -4.92 -59.81
C GLU A 554 -5.72 -4.93 -58.49
N ILE A 555 -4.48 -4.45 -58.53
CA ILE A 555 -3.67 -4.29 -57.33
C ILE A 555 -4.13 -3.04 -56.56
N GLY A 556 -4.43 -3.22 -55.28
CA GLY A 556 -4.56 -2.11 -54.35
C GLY A 556 -3.20 -1.42 -54.29
N ALA A 557 -3.18 -0.11 -54.51
CA ALA A 557 -2.01 0.56 -55.06
C ALA A 557 -0.69 0.36 -54.30
N ASN A 558 -0.68 -0.04 -53.02
CA ASN A 558 0.50 -0.48 -52.26
C ASN A 558 1.14 -1.80 -52.78
N ASN A 559 0.98 -2.11 -54.07
CA ASN A 559 1.24 -3.41 -54.71
C ASN A 559 0.65 -4.58 -53.90
N SER A 560 -0.41 -4.31 -53.17
CA SER A 560 -1.12 -5.24 -52.30
C SER A 560 -2.35 -5.79 -53.02
N GLN A 561 -2.81 -6.96 -52.60
CA GLN A 561 -4.07 -7.50 -53.11
C GLN A 561 -5.21 -6.60 -52.64
N PHE A 562 -5.99 -6.04 -53.56
CA PHE A 562 -7.20 -5.30 -53.22
C PHE A 562 -8.25 -6.30 -52.70
N LEU A 563 -8.60 -6.24 -51.41
CA LEU A 563 -9.53 -7.20 -50.77
C LEU A 563 -10.93 -6.60 -50.58
N GLY A 564 -11.02 -5.29 -50.35
CA GLY A 564 -12.26 -4.55 -50.19
C GLY A 564 -12.02 -3.03 -50.26
N ASN A 565 -13.09 -2.26 -50.17
CA ASN A 565 -13.09 -0.81 -50.03
C ASN A 565 -14.42 -0.32 -49.45
N PHE A 566 -14.39 0.76 -48.69
CA PHE A 566 -15.55 1.56 -48.31
C PHE A 566 -15.49 2.94 -49.01
N ASN A 567 -16.49 3.24 -49.85
CA ASN A 567 -16.56 4.52 -50.54
C ASN A 567 -17.55 5.48 -49.85
N THR A 568 -17.08 6.68 -49.47
CA THR A 568 -17.90 7.72 -48.86
C THR A 568 -19.01 8.25 -49.77
N ALA A 569 -18.87 8.13 -51.10
CA ALA A 569 -19.91 8.49 -52.07
C ALA A 569 -21.10 7.52 -52.09
N THR A 570 -20.91 6.28 -51.60
CA THR A 570 -21.94 5.26 -51.43
C THR A 570 -21.97 4.80 -49.96
N PRO A 571 -22.41 5.67 -49.03
CA PRO A 571 -22.11 5.54 -47.60
C PRO A 571 -22.75 4.34 -46.88
N ASN A 572 -23.65 3.61 -47.56
CA ASN A 572 -24.26 2.37 -47.10
C ASN A 572 -23.72 1.13 -47.84
N SER A 573 -22.63 1.26 -48.60
CA SER A 573 -22.08 0.19 -49.44
C SER A 573 -20.66 -0.21 -49.04
N ILE A 574 -20.40 -1.52 -49.04
CA ILE A 574 -19.11 -2.15 -48.82
C ILE A 574 -18.75 -2.94 -50.08
N TYR A 575 -17.56 -2.70 -50.63
CA TYR A 575 -17.05 -3.42 -51.80
C TYR A 575 -16.09 -4.51 -51.37
N ILE A 576 -16.21 -5.73 -51.91
CA ILE A 576 -15.38 -6.89 -51.55
C ILE A 576 -14.89 -7.59 -52.82
N ASN A 577 -13.58 -7.80 -52.94
CA ASN A 577 -12.98 -8.37 -54.16
C ASN A 577 -12.67 -9.87 -54.02
N LEU A 578 -13.49 -10.70 -54.67
CA LEU A 578 -13.35 -12.16 -54.69
C LEU A 578 -12.20 -12.66 -55.57
N ALA A 579 -11.56 -11.81 -56.39
CA ALA A 579 -10.40 -12.22 -57.18
C ALA A 579 -9.19 -12.64 -56.32
N TYR A 580 -9.03 -12.03 -55.13
CA TYR A 580 -7.93 -12.30 -54.19
C TYR A 580 -8.37 -12.95 -52.87
N ILE A 581 -9.66 -12.88 -52.56
CA ILE A 581 -10.28 -13.59 -51.44
C ILE A 581 -10.59 -15.02 -51.89
N ASN A 582 -9.82 -15.98 -51.37
CA ASN A 582 -9.90 -17.39 -51.76
C ASN A 582 -10.26 -18.34 -50.60
N ASN A 583 -10.73 -17.82 -49.46
CA ASN A 583 -11.27 -18.65 -48.38
C ASN A 583 -12.18 -17.83 -47.44
N PRO A 584 -13.03 -18.49 -46.62
CA PRO A 584 -13.91 -17.83 -45.65
C PRO A 584 -13.20 -16.95 -44.62
N VAL A 585 -11.94 -17.27 -44.29
CA VAL A 585 -11.11 -16.50 -43.34
C VAL A 585 -10.72 -15.14 -43.92
N LYS A 586 -10.34 -15.06 -45.21
CA LYS A 586 -10.07 -13.79 -45.88
C LYS A 586 -11.35 -12.97 -46.10
N LEU A 587 -12.44 -13.64 -46.48
CA LEU A 587 -13.73 -12.98 -46.71
C LEU A 587 -14.25 -12.27 -45.45
N THR A 588 -14.23 -12.98 -44.32
CA THR A 588 -14.68 -12.42 -43.03
C THR A 588 -13.74 -11.33 -42.51
N LYS A 589 -12.44 -11.37 -42.82
CA LYS A 589 -11.52 -10.25 -42.51
C LYS A 589 -11.85 -9.00 -43.31
N ALA A 590 -12.00 -9.12 -44.63
CA ALA A 590 -12.33 -7.98 -45.49
C ALA A 590 -13.67 -7.35 -45.07
N LEU A 591 -14.72 -8.16 -44.92
CA LEU A 591 -16.03 -7.68 -44.45
C LEU A 591 -15.96 -6.93 -43.11
N GLY A 592 -15.17 -7.42 -42.14
CA GLY A 592 -15.04 -6.77 -40.84
C GLY A 592 -14.16 -5.50 -40.87
N HIS A 593 -13.23 -5.42 -41.82
CA HIS A 593 -12.41 -4.25 -42.08
C HIS A 593 -13.26 -3.12 -42.67
N GLU A 594 -13.94 -3.36 -43.81
CA GLU A 594 -14.75 -2.33 -44.49
C GLU A 594 -15.91 -1.84 -43.61
N LEU A 595 -16.52 -2.74 -42.83
CA LEU A 595 -17.60 -2.39 -41.90
C LEU A 595 -17.14 -1.40 -40.84
N TYR A 596 -15.89 -1.49 -40.38
CA TYR A 596 -15.36 -0.53 -39.42
C TYR A 596 -15.23 0.87 -40.02
N HIS A 597 -14.83 0.98 -41.30
CA HIS A 597 -14.80 2.27 -42.00
C HIS A 597 -16.20 2.84 -42.21
N LEU A 598 -17.16 2.01 -42.66
CA LEU A 598 -18.57 2.40 -42.81
C LEU A 598 -19.20 2.89 -41.49
N ILE A 599 -19.01 2.16 -40.39
CA ILE A 599 -19.50 2.56 -39.06
C ILE A 599 -18.75 3.80 -38.52
N SER A 600 -17.47 3.97 -38.87
CA SER A 600 -16.72 5.18 -38.52
C SER A 600 -17.26 6.39 -39.28
N PHE A 601 -17.64 6.22 -40.55
CA PHE A 601 -18.18 7.28 -41.40
C PHE A 601 -19.56 7.75 -40.92
N SER A 602 -20.49 6.83 -40.67
CA SER A 602 -21.82 7.18 -40.15
C SER A 602 -21.79 7.87 -38.78
N LYS A 603 -20.71 7.66 -38.01
CA LYS A 603 -20.45 8.33 -36.72
C LYS A 603 -19.63 9.63 -36.85
N GLY A 604 -19.29 10.07 -38.06
CA GLY A 604 -18.49 11.28 -38.31
C GLY A 604 -17.01 11.18 -37.92
N ASN A 605 -16.49 9.96 -37.72
CA ASN A 605 -15.12 9.67 -37.24
C ASN A 605 -14.20 9.05 -38.32
N PHE A 606 -14.69 8.86 -39.55
CA PHE A 606 -13.87 8.34 -40.65
C PHE A 606 -12.83 9.38 -41.09
N ILE A 607 -11.58 8.95 -41.24
CA ILE A 607 -10.49 9.78 -41.73
C ILE A 607 -9.91 9.07 -42.96
N PRO A 608 -10.11 9.60 -44.19
CA PRO A 608 -9.53 9.03 -45.39
C PRO A 608 -8.01 8.90 -45.25
N ASN A 609 -7.48 7.74 -45.63
CA ASN A 609 -6.04 7.44 -45.64
C ASN A 609 -5.31 7.48 -44.27
N ASP A 610 -6.02 7.37 -43.14
CA ASP A 610 -5.37 7.28 -41.83
C ASP A 610 -4.84 5.88 -41.48
N LYS A 611 -3.54 5.80 -41.18
CA LYS A 611 -2.84 4.53 -40.94
C LYS A 611 -3.14 3.90 -39.60
N GLU A 612 -3.53 4.67 -38.58
CA GLU A 612 -3.92 4.10 -37.30
C GLU A 612 -5.35 3.56 -37.36
N GLN A 613 -6.24 4.24 -38.11
CA GLN A 613 -7.58 3.78 -38.43
C GLN A 613 -7.57 2.50 -39.28
N ASP A 614 -6.70 2.38 -40.29
CA ASP A 614 -6.48 1.14 -41.07
C ASP A 614 -5.99 -0.04 -40.19
N ILE A 615 -5.03 0.19 -39.27
CA ILE A 615 -4.59 -0.85 -38.32
C ILE A 615 -5.76 -1.30 -37.42
N LEU A 616 -6.62 -0.37 -36.98
CA LEU A 616 -7.81 -0.66 -36.19
C LEU A 616 -8.88 -1.41 -37.01
N ALA A 617 -9.08 -1.07 -38.27
CA ALA A 617 -9.98 -1.76 -39.21
C ALA A 617 -9.53 -3.20 -39.45
N ASN A 618 -8.25 -3.40 -39.72
CA ASN A 618 -7.63 -4.71 -39.80
C ASN A 618 -7.89 -5.53 -38.52
N HIS A 619 -7.70 -4.94 -37.34
CA HIS A 619 -8.04 -5.60 -36.07
C HIS A 619 -9.53 -5.99 -35.97
N GLN A 620 -10.48 -5.16 -36.43
CA GLN A 620 -11.90 -5.54 -36.48
C GLN A 620 -12.17 -6.72 -37.44
N GLY A 621 -11.50 -6.75 -38.60
CA GLY A 621 -11.51 -7.90 -39.51
C GLY A 621 -11.04 -9.19 -38.84
N TYR A 622 -9.91 -9.16 -38.13
CA TYR A 622 -9.41 -10.31 -37.36
C TYR A 622 -10.41 -10.76 -36.28
N LEU A 623 -11.06 -9.82 -35.60
CA LEU A 623 -12.08 -10.11 -34.58
C LEU A 623 -13.29 -10.83 -35.21
N LEU A 624 -13.89 -10.28 -36.27
CA LEU A 624 -15.04 -10.93 -36.95
C LEU A 624 -14.75 -12.39 -37.32
N THR A 625 -13.60 -12.64 -37.93
CA THR A 625 -13.16 -14.01 -38.24
C THR A 625 -12.96 -14.88 -36.99
N TYR A 626 -12.39 -14.35 -35.90
CA TYR A 626 -12.17 -15.10 -34.67
C TYR A 626 -13.48 -15.56 -34.02
N TYR A 627 -14.48 -14.68 -33.90
CA TYR A 627 -15.74 -15.04 -33.24
C TYR A 627 -16.62 -15.96 -34.09
N LEU A 628 -16.61 -15.80 -35.42
CA LEU A 628 -17.26 -16.77 -36.30
C LEU A 628 -16.57 -18.14 -36.22
N ASN A 629 -15.25 -18.20 -36.07
CA ASN A 629 -14.53 -19.47 -35.83
C ASN A 629 -14.91 -20.13 -34.49
N GLU A 630 -14.95 -19.38 -33.39
CA GLU A 630 -15.37 -19.93 -32.09
C GLU A 630 -16.86 -20.33 -32.08
N SER A 631 -17.73 -19.61 -32.79
CA SER A 631 -19.17 -19.95 -32.89
C SER A 631 -19.45 -21.16 -33.78
N LEU A 632 -18.57 -21.45 -34.75
CA LEU A 632 -18.67 -22.61 -35.64
C LEU A 632 -17.83 -23.82 -35.18
N LYS A 633 -17.20 -23.72 -34.00
CA LYS A 633 -16.19 -24.66 -33.50
C LYS A 633 -16.65 -26.11 -33.44
N ASP A 634 -17.88 -26.32 -32.98
CA ASP A 634 -18.50 -27.64 -32.80
C ASP A 634 -19.19 -28.17 -34.08
N LYS A 635 -19.28 -27.35 -35.13
CA LYS A 635 -19.76 -27.76 -36.46
C LYS A 635 -18.58 -27.97 -37.42
N LYS A 636 -17.99 -26.87 -37.89
CA LYS A 636 -16.76 -26.83 -38.70
C LYS A 636 -16.22 -25.37 -38.74
N PRO A 637 -15.12 -25.06 -38.03
CA PRO A 637 -14.52 -23.72 -38.05
C PRO A 637 -14.16 -23.23 -39.46
N LEU A 638 -14.19 -21.91 -39.68
CA LEU A 638 -13.78 -21.27 -40.94
C LEU A 638 -12.35 -21.64 -41.38
N TYR A 639 -11.43 -21.85 -40.43
CA TYR A 639 -10.05 -22.26 -40.73
C TYR A 639 -9.91 -23.71 -41.24
N LYS A 640 -10.96 -24.54 -41.17
CA LYS A 640 -10.96 -25.92 -41.69
C LYS A 640 -11.38 -26.01 -43.16
N TYR A 641 -11.64 -24.89 -43.83
CA TYR A 641 -11.89 -24.85 -45.28
C TYR A 641 -10.59 -24.52 -46.00
N GLN A 642 -10.32 -25.26 -47.07
CA GLN A 642 -9.14 -25.06 -47.93
C GLN A 642 -9.32 -23.81 -48.80
N ASP A 643 -8.22 -23.36 -49.41
CA ASP A 643 -8.22 -22.26 -50.37
C ASP A 643 -9.01 -22.63 -51.64
N THR A 644 -10.21 -22.08 -51.78
CA THR A 644 -11.12 -22.20 -52.92
C THR A 644 -10.94 -21.00 -53.85
N LYS A 645 -10.57 -21.22 -55.12
CA LYS A 645 -10.56 -20.15 -56.13
C LYS A 645 -11.99 -19.74 -56.48
N ALA A 646 -12.25 -18.44 -56.62
CA ALA A 646 -13.51 -17.94 -57.18
C ALA A 646 -13.73 -18.47 -58.62
N ASN A 647 -15.00 -18.66 -58.99
CA ASN A 647 -15.38 -19.30 -60.25
C ASN A 647 -14.99 -18.43 -61.47
N SER A 648 -14.66 -19.07 -62.60
CA SER A 648 -14.43 -18.40 -63.87
C SER A 648 -15.67 -17.67 -64.41
N TYR A 649 -16.88 -18.11 -64.07
CA TYR A 649 -18.13 -17.44 -64.45
C TYR A 649 -18.36 -16.13 -63.69
N ASP A 650 -17.92 -16.02 -62.44
CA ASP A 650 -17.96 -14.77 -61.68
C ASP A 650 -17.06 -13.68 -62.33
N LYS A 651 -16.17 -14.02 -63.27
CA LYS A 651 -15.25 -13.06 -63.94
C LYS A 651 -15.93 -12.17 -64.99
N LYS A 652 -17.19 -12.44 -65.34
CA LYS A 652 -17.95 -11.67 -66.33
C LYS A 652 -18.67 -10.45 -65.75
N VAL A 653 -18.68 -10.29 -64.42
CA VAL A 653 -19.37 -9.19 -63.75
C VAL A 653 -18.34 -8.14 -63.32
N LEU A 654 -18.55 -6.90 -63.79
CA LEU A 654 -17.73 -5.72 -63.52
C LEU A 654 -16.30 -5.74 -64.11
N TYR A 655 -16.19 -6.10 -65.39
CA TYR A 655 -15.28 -5.38 -66.29
C TYR A 655 -15.85 -3.98 -66.48
N ASN A 656 -15.48 -3.05 -65.60
CA ASN A 656 -15.75 -1.63 -65.81
C ASN A 656 -14.56 -0.83 -65.26
N GLU A 657 -13.58 -0.52 -66.11
CA GLU A 657 -12.41 0.30 -65.74
C GLU A 657 -12.84 1.69 -65.27
N GLU A 658 -13.98 2.20 -65.76
CA GLU A 658 -14.62 3.43 -65.26
C GLU A 658 -14.96 3.31 -63.76
N PHE A 659 -15.46 2.16 -63.29
CA PHE A 659 -15.85 1.99 -61.88
C PHE A 659 -14.66 2.08 -60.92
N PHE A 660 -13.47 1.58 -61.31
CA PHE A 660 -12.24 1.76 -60.54
C PHE A 660 -11.63 3.17 -60.64
N ASN A 661 -12.05 3.97 -61.62
CA ASN A 661 -11.68 5.38 -61.73
C ASN A 661 -12.69 6.32 -61.01
N GLU A 662 -13.95 5.90 -60.84
CA GLU A 662 -14.96 6.58 -60.02
C GLU A 662 -14.92 6.18 -58.53
N LEU A 663 -14.33 5.04 -58.18
CA LEU A 663 -13.88 4.75 -56.80
C LEU A 663 -12.69 5.67 -56.46
N ASP A 664 -13.03 6.92 -56.15
CA ASP A 664 -12.14 8.07 -56.03
C ASP A 664 -10.81 7.76 -55.31
N LYS A 665 -9.70 7.83 -56.06
CA LYS A 665 -8.32 7.62 -55.58
C LYS A 665 -7.84 8.67 -54.57
N TYR A 666 -8.62 9.71 -54.31
CA TYR A 666 -8.34 10.73 -53.28
C TYR A 666 -9.21 10.59 -52.02
N SER A 667 -10.30 9.81 -52.09
CA SER A 667 -11.25 9.58 -50.97
C SER A 667 -11.32 8.12 -50.50
N SER A 668 -10.72 7.19 -51.24
CA SER A 668 -10.53 5.78 -50.87
C SER A 668 -9.18 5.53 -50.16
N ASP A 669 -9.00 4.31 -49.67
CA ASP A 669 -7.99 3.85 -48.71
C ASP A 669 -6.71 3.23 -49.33
N ASN A 670 -6.64 3.07 -50.66
CA ASN A 670 -5.67 2.18 -51.31
C ASN A 670 -4.83 2.83 -52.46
N VAL A 671 -3.62 3.39 -52.15
CA VAL A 671 -2.46 3.74 -53.05
C VAL A 671 -1.27 4.31 -52.22
N ALA A 672 0.05 4.22 -52.52
CA ALA A 672 0.95 3.30 -53.27
C ALA A 672 2.43 3.40 -52.72
N PRO A 673 3.41 2.50 -53.01
CA PRO A 673 4.53 2.25 -52.08
C PRO A 673 5.96 2.30 -52.68
N VAL A 674 6.97 2.29 -51.79
CA VAL A 674 8.20 1.50 -51.93
C VAL A 674 8.56 0.91 -50.56
N VAL A 675 8.91 -0.38 -50.49
CA VAL A 675 9.41 -1.03 -49.26
C VAL A 675 10.79 -1.62 -49.51
N ILE A 676 11.73 -1.30 -48.62
CA ILE A 676 12.89 -2.15 -48.30
C ILE A 676 12.87 -2.42 -46.78
N SER A 677 13.42 -3.55 -46.37
CA SER A 677 13.13 -4.31 -45.15
C SER A 677 13.33 -3.60 -43.79
N LEU A 678 12.61 -4.13 -42.79
CA LEU A 678 12.60 -3.72 -41.38
C LEU A 678 13.99 -3.39 -40.81
N GLY A 679 14.13 -2.20 -40.23
CA GLY A 679 15.36 -1.83 -39.51
C GLY A 679 15.32 -0.58 -38.61
N ALA A 680 14.20 0.15 -38.48
CA ALA A 680 14.19 1.40 -37.70
C ALA A 680 12.83 1.86 -37.16
N ARG A 681 12.30 1.18 -36.13
CA ARG A 681 11.42 1.83 -35.11
C ARG A 681 11.44 1.19 -33.72
N VAL A 682 12.50 0.42 -33.40
CA VAL A 682 12.84 -0.01 -32.03
C VAL A 682 14.01 0.83 -31.47
N VAL A 683 13.91 2.16 -31.57
CA VAL A 683 14.88 3.10 -30.95
C VAL A 683 14.18 4.37 -30.43
N GLN A 684 13.06 4.22 -29.73
CA GLN A 684 12.47 5.33 -28.96
C GLN A 684 11.88 4.95 -27.59
N ALA A 685 12.14 3.72 -27.11
CA ALA A 685 11.56 3.20 -25.87
C ALA A 685 12.55 2.48 -24.92
N THR A 686 13.87 2.63 -25.10
CA THR A 686 14.86 1.85 -24.31
C THR A 686 15.97 2.65 -23.61
N PHE A 687 15.88 3.99 -23.55
CA PHE A 687 16.76 4.80 -22.70
C PHE A 687 16.02 5.96 -22.02
N ARG A 688 15.43 5.66 -20.85
CA ARG A 688 15.08 6.65 -19.81
C ARG A 688 15.59 6.21 -18.43
N SER A 689 16.89 5.96 -18.35
CA SER A 689 17.65 6.09 -17.10
C SER A 689 18.55 7.33 -17.17
N SER A 690 19.05 7.77 -16.02
CA SER A 690 19.55 9.13 -15.73
C SER A 690 20.88 9.55 -16.39
N PHE A 691 21.34 8.88 -17.44
CA PHE A 691 22.70 9.03 -17.98
C PHE A 691 22.90 10.13 -19.06
N VAL A 692 21.82 10.70 -19.60
CA VAL A 692 21.89 11.55 -20.83
C VAL A 692 22.43 12.98 -20.58
N LYS A 693 22.60 13.43 -19.33
CA LYS A 693 22.92 14.84 -19.02
C LYS A 693 24.38 15.31 -19.27
N LYS A 694 25.25 14.49 -19.87
CA LYS A 694 26.70 14.84 -20.08
C LYS A 694 27.33 14.41 -21.41
N ILE A 695 26.56 14.18 -22.47
CA ILE A 695 27.11 13.88 -23.82
C ILE A 695 26.74 15.01 -24.78
N SER A 696 27.73 15.65 -25.41
CA SER A 696 27.49 16.72 -26.40
C SER A 696 26.96 16.17 -27.72
N LYS A 697 26.23 17.01 -28.47
CA LYS A 697 25.62 16.64 -29.76
C LYS A 697 26.66 16.10 -30.77
N GLU A 698 27.86 16.66 -30.78
CA GLU A 698 28.98 16.20 -31.62
C GLU A 698 29.50 14.80 -31.26
N ALA A 699 29.45 14.41 -29.98
CA ALA A 699 29.86 13.08 -29.55
C ALA A 699 28.85 12.01 -30.01
N ILE A 700 27.56 12.35 -30.08
CA ILE A 700 26.51 11.49 -30.63
C ILE A 700 26.71 11.28 -32.15
N ASP A 701 26.97 12.35 -32.91
CA ASP A 701 27.23 12.23 -34.35
C ASP A 701 28.51 11.42 -34.66
N LYS A 702 29.58 11.59 -33.88
CA LYS A 702 30.80 10.77 -34.00
C LYS A 702 30.54 9.30 -33.69
N LEU A 703 29.70 8.98 -32.70
CA LEU A 703 29.28 7.61 -32.40
C LEU A 703 28.50 6.99 -33.56
N THR A 704 27.52 7.70 -34.10
CA THR A 704 26.69 7.25 -35.23
C THR A 704 27.54 6.97 -36.48
N LYS A 705 28.46 7.88 -36.85
CA LYS A 705 29.40 7.65 -37.97
C LYS A 705 30.34 6.46 -37.73
N SER A 706 30.85 6.26 -36.52
CA SER A 706 31.74 5.13 -36.19
C SER A 706 31.01 3.78 -36.25
N PHE A 707 29.72 3.74 -35.92
CA PHE A 707 28.89 2.54 -36.03
C PHE A 707 28.69 2.15 -37.50
N ILE A 708 28.31 3.11 -38.35
CA ILE A 708 28.07 2.90 -39.79
C ILE A 708 29.35 2.43 -40.50
N GLN A 709 30.50 3.08 -40.29
CA GLN A 709 31.76 2.69 -40.93
C GLN A 709 32.20 1.26 -40.61
N LYS A 710 31.88 0.73 -39.42
CA LYS A 710 32.32 -0.61 -39.01
C LYS A 710 31.41 -1.73 -39.51
N CYS A 711 30.13 -1.46 -39.79
CA CYS A 711 29.24 -2.41 -40.44
C CYS A 711 29.56 -2.58 -41.93
N VAL A 712 29.93 -1.50 -42.63
CA VAL A 712 30.31 -1.56 -44.06
C VAL A 712 31.66 -2.27 -44.24
N GLN A 713 32.67 -1.96 -43.40
CA GLN A 713 34.01 -2.59 -43.46
C GLN A 713 34.07 -4.07 -43.05
N CYS A 714 32.95 -4.72 -42.73
CA CYS A 714 32.90 -6.17 -42.51
C CYS A 714 32.48 -6.96 -43.76
N HIS A 715 32.11 -6.29 -44.86
CA HIS A 715 31.56 -6.95 -46.05
C HIS A 715 32.29 -6.68 -47.38
N ASP A 716 33.33 -5.85 -47.39
CA ASP A 716 34.26 -5.73 -48.53
C ASP A 716 35.65 -6.26 -48.14
N PHE A 717 35.92 -7.51 -48.53
CA PHE A 717 37.26 -8.07 -48.74
C PHE A 717 37.16 -9.10 -49.89
N ASP A 718 38.06 -8.97 -50.86
CA ASP A 718 38.25 -9.68 -52.14
C ASP A 718 37.70 -11.12 -52.27
N HIS A 719 37.26 -11.62 -53.43
CA HIS A 719 37.79 -11.49 -54.81
C HIS A 719 36.63 -11.55 -55.85
N GLY A 720 36.82 -11.28 -57.16
CA GLY A 720 38.03 -10.88 -57.89
C GLY A 720 38.13 -11.42 -59.34
N ASP A 721 37.21 -12.29 -59.78
CA ASP A 721 37.11 -12.77 -61.17
C ASP A 721 35.68 -13.24 -61.56
N GLY A 722 35.41 -13.27 -62.86
CA GLY A 722 34.04 -13.08 -63.38
C GLY A 722 33.24 -14.34 -63.70
N LEU A 723 32.00 -14.41 -63.19
CA LEU A 723 30.87 -15.18 -63.76
C LEU A 723 29.52 -14.59 -63.28
N GLY A 724 29.10 -13.49 -63.90
CA GLY A 724 27.92 -12.73 -63.46
C GLY A 724 26.58 -13.36 -63.87
N ARG A 725 26.04 -14.30 -63.07
CA ARG A 725 24.60 -14.60 -62.81
C ARG A 725 24.41 -16.00 -62.19
N ALA A 726 24.18 -16.09 -60.87
CA ALA A 726 23.32 -17.14 -60.30
C ALA A 726 22.84 -16.84 -58.87
N ARG A 727 21.52 -16.82 -58.73
CA ARG A 727 20.68 -17.18 -57.58
C ARG A 727 21.38 -17.80 -56.36
N THR A 728 21.04 -17.30 -55.17
CA THR A 728 20.82 -18.17 -53.99
C THR A 728 19.38 -18.05 -53.52
N GLY A 729 18.78 -19.22 -53.31
CA GLY A 729 17.48 -19.38 -52.67
C GLY A 729 17.60 -19.43 -51.14
N PRO A 730 16.66 -20.08 -50.44
CA PRO A 730 16.30 -19.74 -49.07
C PRO A 730 17.25 -20.31 -48.01
N LEU A 731 18.18 -19.51 -47.49
CA LEU A 731 18.95 -19.83 -46.27
C LEU A 731 19.39 -18.58 -45.50
N LEU A 732 18.42 -17.83 -44.95
CA LEU A 732 18.67 -16.79 -43.93
C LEU A 732 17.61 -16.88 -42.83
N LYS A 733 17.59 -18.04 -42.16
CA LYS A 733 16.72 -18.35 -41.02
C LYS A 733 17.57 -18.63 -39.78
N TYR A 734 18.34 -17.62 -39.36
CA TYR A 734 18.97 -17.61 -38.04
C TYR A 734 18.68 -16.30 -37.30
N ASP A 735 18.38 -16.49 -36.03
CA ASP A 735 17.78 -15.51 -35.12
C ASP A 735 18.86 -14.68 -34.44
N LEU A 736 18.93 -13.39 -34.79
CA LEU A 736 19.94 -12.47 -34.26
C LEU A 736 19.82 -12.26 -32.74
N SER A 737 18.66 -12.56 -32.13
CA SER A 737 18.47 -12.43 -30.68
C SER A 737 19.38 -13.39 -29.90
N LYS A 738 19.59 -14.62 -30.41
CA LYS A 738 20.42 -15.65 -29.75
C LYS A 738 21.93 -15.43 -29.87
N ALA A 739 22.37 -14.52 -30.73
CA ALA A 739 23.77 -14.09 -30.79
C ALA A 739 24.11 -13.04 -29.71
N LEU A 740 23.09 -12.41 -29.10
CA LEU A 740 23.25 -11.29 -28.16
C LEU A 740 23.18 -11.71 -26.69
N GLU A 741 22.83 -12.97 -26.38
CA GLU A 741 22.65 -13.50 -25.01
C GLU A 741 23.94 -14.03 -24.35
N LYS A 742 25.14 -13.70 -24.85
CA LYS A 742 26.42 -14.07 -24.20
C LYS A 742 27.11 -12.84 -23.59
N ASP A 743 27.01 -12.73 -22.27
CA ASP A 743 27.35 -11.54 -21.47
C ASP A 743 28.74 -10.93 -21.71
N GLU A 744 29.76 -11.74 -22.05
CA GLU A 744 31.11 -11.22 -22.33
C GLU A 744 31.24 -10.39 -23.62
N TYR A 745 30.38 -10.61 -24.62
CA TYR A 745 30.50 -9.92 -25.91
C TYR A 745 30.09 -8.44 -25.82
N HIS A 746 29.13 -8.10 -24.97
CA HIS A 746 28.58 -6.75 -24.82
C HIS A 746 29.67 -5.74 -24.40
N SER A 747 30.45 -6.08 -23.38
CA SER A 747 31.52 -5.20 -22.85
C SER A 747 32.63 -4.94 -23.87
N LYS A 748 33.06 -5.98 -24.60
CA LYS A 748 34.17 -5.92 -25.56
C LYS A 748 33.80 -5.21 -26.85
N PHE A 749 32.56 -5.40 -27.33
CA PHE A 749 32.00 -4.69 -28.48
C PHE A 749 31.85 -3.19 -28.17
N MET A 750 31.18 -2.85 -27.06
CA MET A 750 30.93 -1.45 -26.69
C MET A 750 32.22 -0.68 -26.41
N LYS A 751 33.22 -1.26 -25.71
CA LYS A 751 34.56 -0.65 -25.56
C LYS A 751 35.20 -0.32 -26.92
N LYS A 752 35.13 -1.23 -27.90
CA LYS A 752 35.67 -1.03 -29.25
C LYS A 752 34.90 -0.01 -30.11
N VAL A 753 33.67 0.34 -29.73
CA VAL A 753 32.88 1.43 -30.36
C VAL A 753 33.23 2.77 -29.72
N PHE A 754 33.24 2.86 -28.38
CA PHE A 754 33.56 4.10 -27.66
C PHE A 754 35.01 4.58 -27.87
N ILE A 755 35.98 3.66 -27.93
CA ILE A 755 37.37 4.01 -28.26
C ILE A 755 37.49 4.61 -29.67
N LYS A 756 36.78 4.04 -30.66
CA LYS A 756 36.74 4.58 -32.04
C LYS A 756 36.01 5.93 -32.12
N ALA A 757 35.08 6.21 -31.21
CA ALA A 757 34.45 7.52 -31.06
C ALA A 757 35.30 8.55 -30.28
N GLY A 758 36.49 8.19 -29.81
CA GLY A 758 37.42 9.07 -29.10
C GLY A 758 37.12 9.25 -27.60
N ILE A 759 36.22 8.44 -27.03
CA ILE A 759 35.78 8.58 -25.63
C ILE A 759 36.69 7.72 -24.73
N LYS A 760 37.51 8.37 -23.90
CA LYS A 760 38.32 7.70 -22.86
C LYS A 760 37.47 7.40 -21.62
N PHE A 761 37.50 6.15 -21.17
CA PHE A 761 36.92 5.72 -19.89
C PHE A 761 38.03 5.57 -18.83
N ASN A 762 37.74 5.98 -17.59
CA ASN A 762 38.40 5.43 -16.40
C ASN A 762 37.50 4.34 -15.82
N ASN A 763 38.09 3.24 -15.33
CA ASN A 763 37.33 2.08 -14.83
C ASN A 763 36.63 2.31 -13.47
N SER A 764 36.58 3.55 -12.95
CA SER A 764 35.99 3.89 -11.65
C SER A 764 34.46 3.83 -11.60
N ASP A 765 33.79 3.93 -12.74
CA ASP A 765 32.35 4.21 -12.80
C ASP A 765 31.49 2.93 -12.89
N LEU A 766 32.11 1.75 -12.80
CA LEU A 766 31.46 0.44 -12.68
C LEU A 766 31.61 -0.11 -11.26
N ILE A 767 30.98 0.58 -10.30
CA ILE A 767 30.80 0.07 -8.93
C ILE A 767 29.31 0.18 -8.58
N GLU A 768 28.67 -0.96 -8.34
CA GLU A 768 27.35 -1.01 -7.71
C GLU A 768 27.44 -0.38 -6.31
N HIS A 769 26.76 0.75 -6.08
CA HIS A 769 26.58 1.28 -4.72
C HIS A 769 25.12 1.54 -4.40
N ARG A 770 24.66 0.84 -3.36
CA ARG A 770 23.40 1.09 -2.64
C ARG A 770 23.44 2.50 -2.04
N GLY A 771 22.42 3.32 -2.27
CA GLY A 771 22.36 4.66 -1.67
C GLY A 771 20.99 5.33 -1.87
N VAL A 772 20.43 5.85 -0.77
CA VAL A 772 19.15 6.59 -0.75
C VAL A 772 19.38 8.05 -1.13
N VAL A 773 18.51 8.65 -1.96
CA VAL A 773 18.44 10.11 -2.15
C VAL A 773 16.99 10.59 -2.17
N ASN A 774 16.70 11.60 -1.35
CA ASN A 774 15.41 12.28 -1.26
C ASN A 774 15.12 13.18 -2.47
N VAL A 775 13.84 13.32 -2.84
CA VAL A 775 13.39 14.30 -3.85
C VAL A 775 12.69 15.48 -3.15
N GLY A 776 13.21 16.69 -3.34
CA GLY A 776 12.58 17.93 -2.87
C GLY A 776 11.40 18.38 -3.74
N PRO A 777 10.57 19.32 -3.29
CA PRO A 777 9.38 19.75 -4.01
C PRO A 777 9.73 20.53 -5.29
N VAL A 778 9.09 20.17 -6.40
CA VAL A 778 9.17 20.89 -7.68
C VAL A 778 8.19 22.07 -7.66
N THR A 779 8.69 23.27 -7.95
CA THR A 779 7.89 24.47 -8.23
C THR A 779 7.35 24.42 -9.66
N ILE A 780 6.10 24.87 -9.84
CA ILE A 780 5.48 25.01 -11.16
C ILE A 780 5.53 26.48 -11.55
N GLU A 781 6.25 26.81 -12.61
CA GLU A 781 6.10 28.09 -13.31
C GLU A 781 4.83 28.04 -14.16
N GLY A 782 4.00 29.08 -14.07
CA GLY A 782 2.78 29.21 -14.85
C GLY A 782 3.01 30.13 -16.05
N ASP A 783 2.70 29.64 -17.24
CA ASP A 783 2.77 30.45 -18.47
C ASP A 783 1.57 31.42 -18.58
N GLY A 784 1.81 32.60 -19.15
CA GLY A 784 0.77 33.60 -19.40
C GLY A 784 0.10 33.37 -20.77
N GLY A 785 -1.13 33.80 -21.03
CA GLY A 785 -2.11 34.45 -20.16
C GLY A 785 -3.05 35.34 -20.99
N LYS A 786 -4.34 35.39 -20.62
CA LYS A 786 -5.20 36.59 -20.77
C LYS A 786 -6.54 36.38 -20.05
N LYS A 787 -7.12 37.48 -19.58
CA LYS A 787 -8.33 37.51 -18.76
C LYS A 787 -9.57 37.52 -19.66
N LEU A 788 -10.59 36.76 -19.27
CA LEU A 788 -11.98 37.14 -19.48
C LEU A 788 -12.68 37.15 -18.11
N LYS A 789 -13.36 38.26 -17.81
CA LYS A 789 -14.26 38.40 -16.66
C LYS A 789 -15.68 38.47 -17.21
N ALA A 790 -16.57 37.64 -16.68
CA ALA A 790 -17.99 37.97 -16.60
C ALA A 790 -18.57 37.22 -15.39
N GLY A 791 -19.02 37.98 -14.40
CA GLY A 791 -20.08 37.52 -13.52
C GLY A 791 -21.23 38.49 -13.76
N ASP A 792 -22.36 37.98 -14.23
CA ASP A 792 -23.72 38.46 -13.93
C ASP A 792 -24.73 37.54 -14.64
N ASN A 793 -25.97 37.53 -14.11
CA ASN A 793 -27.09 36.63 -14.45
C ASN A 793 -26.92 35.16 -13.96
N ALA A 794 -27.87 34.55 -13.22
CA ALA A 794 -29.07 35.09 -12.57
C ALA A 794 -29.49 34.22 -11.36
N LYS A 795 -30.31 34.77 -10.45
CA LYS A 795 -30.95 34.05 -9.34
C LYS A 795 -32.34 33.51 -9.74
N LYS A 796 -32.80 32.47 -9.01
CA LYS A 796 -34.06 31.67 -9.11
C LYS A 796 -33.83 30.36 -9.89
N GLN A 797 -34.21 29.17 -9.44
CA GLN A 797 -35.15 28.74 -8.37
C GLN A 797 -34.43 27.78 -7.39
N VAL A 798 -34.45 27.95 -6.05
CA VAL A 798 -35.49 27.66 -5.04
C VAL A 798 -35.69 26.15 -4.70
N LYS A 799 -35.06 25.75 -3.57
CA LYS A 799 -35.40 24.65 -2.61
C LYS A 799 -35.54 23.22 -3.16
N ASN A 800 -34.66 22.29 -2.77
CA ASN A 800 -34.79 21.66 -1.44
C ASN A 800 -33.49 21.10 -0.80
N LYS A 801 -33.59 20.76 0.49
CA LYS A 801 -32.53 20.41 1.46
C LYS A 801 -31.53 19.31 1.04
N THR A 802 -30.24 19.48 1.39
CA THR A 802 -29.41 18.47 2.09
C THR A 802 -28.10 19.06 2.63
N ASN A 803 -27.43 18.35 3.54
CA ASN A 803 -26.29 18.82 4.33
C ASN A 803 -24.97 18.89 3.52
N ASN A 804 -24.42 20.08 3.32
CA ASN A 804 -23.07 20.25 2.76
C ASN A 804 -21.97 20.10 3.83
N LYS A 805 -21.18 19.03 3.72
CA LYS A 805 -19.99 18.77 4.55
C LYS A 805 -18.82 19.65 4.05
N ILE A 806 -18.66 20.82 4.64
CA ILE A 806 -17.65 21.82 4.23
C ILE A 806 -16.24 21.31 4.53
N THR A 807 -15.43 21.11 3.48
CA THR A 807 -13.99 20.81 3.61
C THR A 807 -13.18 22.09 3.85
N SER A 808 -12.25 22.05 4.82
CA SER A 808 -11.52 23.21 5.33
C SER A 808 -10.22 23.49 4.55
N SER A 809 -10.30 24.22 3.44
CA SER A 809 -9.13 24.84 2.81
C SER A 809 -8.57 25.97 3.72
N PRO A 810 -7.24 26.26 3.72
CA PRO A 810 -6.64 27.29 4.59
C PRO A 810 -7.31 28.67 4.49
N GLY A 811 -7.62 29.12 3.27
CA GLY A 811 -8.34 30.38 3.04
C GLY A 811 -9.77 30.37 3.60
N ASN A 812 -10.42 29.20 3.69
CA ASN A 812 -11.73 29.06 4.30
C ASN A 812 -11.65 29.26 5.82
N ASN A 813 -10.68 28.64 6.50
CA ASN A 813 -10.50 28.78 7.95
C ASN A 813 -10.15 30.21 8.36
N GLN A 814 -9.23 30.86 7.65
CA GLN A 814 -8.91 32.27 7.92
C GLN A 814 -10.13 33.18 7.74
N ASN A 815 -10.96 32.94 6.72
CA ASN A 815 -12.20 33.71 6.51
C ASN A 815 -13.27 33.44 7.59
N GLN A 816 -13.38 32.22 8.10
CA GLN A 816 -14.23 31.93 9.27
C GLN A 816 -13.75 32.71 10.50
N ILE A 817 -12.44 32.71 10.78
CA ILE A 817 -11.86 33.45 11.90
C ILE A 817 -12.13 34.95 11.76
N LYS A 818 -11.94 35.55 10.57
CA LYS A 818 -12.24 36.97 10.34
C LYS A 818 -13.70 37.31 10.67
N LYS A 819 -14.66 36.46 10.30
CA LYS A 819 -16.09 36.62 10.60
C LYS A 819 -16.43 36.52 12.10
N LEU A 820 -15.67 35.80 12.92
CA LEU A 820 -15.88 35.74 14.37
C LEU A 820 -15.61 37.09 15.08
N PHE A 821 -14.76 37.93 14.49
CA PHE A 821 -14.27 39.20 15.07
C PHE A 821 -14.72 40.44 14.30
N ASP A 822 -15.44 40.29 13.19
CA ASP A 822 -16.10 41.40 12.49
C ASP A 822 -17.05 42.14 13.45
N LYS A 823 -17.03 43.49 13.42
CA LYS A 823 -17.94 44.30 14.25
C LYS A 823 -19.35 44.38 13.69
N LYS A 824 -19.53 44.28 12.37
CA LYS A 824 -20.81 44.44 11.67
C LYS A 824 -21.58 43.12 11.49
N ASN A 825 -20.87 42.01 11.25
CA ASN A 825 -21.51 40.73 10.92
C ASN A 825 -20.85 39.56 11.65
N LYS A 826 -21.08 39.49 12.98
CA LYS A 826 -20.45 38.52 13.88
C LYS A 826 -20.95 37.10 13.63
N ALA A 827 -20.07 36.22 13.17
CA ALA A 827 -20.30 34.78 13.29
C ALA A 827 -20.28 34.38 14.78
N GLY A 828 -21.33 33.69 15.24
CA GLY A 828 -21.40 33.08 16.57
C GLY A 828 -20.75 31.68 16.65
N ALA A 829 -20.26 31.17 15.52
CA ALA A 829 -19.84 29.78 15.35
C ALA A 829 -18.60 29.65 14.46
N ILE A 830 -17.86 28.56 14.63
CA ILE A 830 -16.73 28.15 13.79
C ILE A 830 -16.88 26.68 13.40
N THR A 831 -16.52 26.31 12.17
CA THR A 831 -16.46 24.90 11.73
C THR A 831 -15.03 24.40 11.84
N ILE A 832 -14.83 23.42 12.72
CA ILE A 832 -13.55 22.75 13.00
C ILE A 832 -13.75 21.26 12.70
N ALA A 833 -12.87 20.68 11.87
CA ALA A 833 -12.95 19.27 11.46
C ALA A 833 -14.35 18.83 10.93
N GLY A 834 -15.07 19.74 10.26
CA GLY A 834 -16.42 19.49 9.73
C GLY A 834 -17.56 19.60 10.76
N LYS A 835 -17.25 19.85 12.05
CA LYS A 835 -18.23 20.07 13.11
C LYS A 835 -18.29 21.55 13.49
N THR A 836 -19.51 22.07 13.66
CA THR A 836 -19.75 23.47 14.04
C THR A 836 -19.76 23.62 15.56
N TYR A 837 -18.92 24.52 16.08
CA TYR A 837 -18.82 24.85 17.49
C TYR A 837 -19.28 26.30 17.72
N LEU A 838 -20.18 26.49 18.68
CA LEU A 838 -20.64 27.82 19.10
C LEU A 838 -19.62 28.46 20.04
N ALA A 839 -19.34 29.75 19.86
CA ALA A 839 -18.53 30.51 20.79
C ALA A 839 -19.32 30.77 22.07
N ASP A 840 -18.71 30.56 23.24
CA ASP A 840 -19.35 30.74 24.54
C ASP A 840 -19.87 32.18 24.71
N PRO A 841 -21.20 32.40 24.78
CA PRO A 841 -21.78 33.75 24.87
C PRO A 841 -21.54 34.42 26.23
N THR A 842 -21.19 33.65 27.26
CA THR A 842 -20.92 34.18 28.60
C THR A 842 -19.56 34.85 28.71
N ASN A 843 -18.61 34.49 27.83
CA ASN A 843 -17.29 35.08 27.82
C ASN A 843 -17.28 36.44 27.10
N LYS A 844 -17.46 37.52 27.88
CA LYS A 844 -17.33 38.92 27.43
C LYS A 844 -15.88 39.39 27.17
N GLY A 845 -14.89 38.50 27.20
CA GLY A 845 -13.49 38.80 26.92
C GLY A 845 -13.18 38.99 25.43
N GLY A 846 -11.98 39.48 25.12
CA GLY A 846 -11.52 39.70 23.74
C GLY A 846 -11.22 38.41 22.95
N ALA A 847 -11.04 37.28 23.63
CA ALA A 847 -10.80 35.96 23.02
C ALA A 847 -12.10 35.16 22.89
N LYS A 848 -12.29 34.43 21.78
CA LYS A 848 -13.44 33.53 21.60
C LYS A 848 -13.14 32.17 22.23
N VAL A 849 -14.06 31.66 23.05
CA VAL A 849 -13.92 30.36 23.74
C VAL A 849 -14.85 29.35 23.09
N PHE A 850 -14.33 28.16 22.79
CA PHE A 850 -15.08 27.00 22.32
C PHE A 850 -14.88 25.85 23.32
N LYS A 851 -15.96 25.13 23.63
CA LYS A 851 -15.94 24.00 24.57
C LYS A 851 -16.01 22.67 23.82
N ASN A 852 -15.42 21.62 24.41
CA ASN A 852 -15.51 20.23 23.93
C ASN A 852 -14.98 20.04 22.49
N VAL A 853 -13.93 20.80 22.12
CA VAL A 853 -13.20 20.61 20.86
C VAL A 853 -12.05 19.63 21.12
N PRO A 854 -12.01 18.44 20.50
CA PRO A 854 -10.93 17.48 20.70
C PRO A 854 -9.55 18.04 20.32
N ASP A 855 -8.50 17.67 21.05
CA ASP A 855 -7.13 18.14 20.79
C ASP A 855 -6.69 17.89 19.34
N LYS A 856 -6.99 16.71 18.79
CA LYS A 856 -6.72 16.37 17.39
C LYS A 856 -7.34 17.36 16.40
N ASP A 857 -8.53 17.87 16.71
CA ASP A 857 -9.27 18.80 15.87
C ASP A 857 -8.71 20.23 16.03
N VAL A 858 -8.25 20.61 17.22
CA VAL A 858 -7.52 21.87 17.47
C VAL A 858 -6.19 21.89 16.72
N PHE A 859 -5.39 20.82 16.80
CA PHE A 859 -4.13 20.68 16.06
C PHE A 859 -4.36 20.69 14.54
N LYS A 860 -5.35 19.95 14.05
CA LYS A 860 -5.72 19.98 12.63
C LYS A 860 -6.15 21.38 12.20
N PHE A 861 -6.99 22.05 12.98
CA PHE A 861 -7.44 23.41 12.67
C PHE A 861 -6.30 24.42 12.66
N PHE A 862 -5.33 24.31 13.59
CA PHE A 862 -4.10 25.12 13.59
C PHE A 862 -3.28 24.93 12.31
N LYS A 863 -2.96 23.69 11.94
CA LYS A 863 -2.22 23.37 10.70
C LYS A 863 -2.95 23.84 9.45
N ASP A 864 -4.25 23.52 9.34
CA ASP A 864 -5.09 23.90 8.20
C ASP A 864 -5.15 25.43 8.08
N THR A 865 -5.33 26.16 9.19
CA THR A 865 -5.41 27.64 9.18
C THR A 865 -4.09 28.30 8.77
N ALA A 866 -2.96 27.73 9.19
CA ALA A 866 -1.62 28.16 8.78
C ALA A 866 -1.20 27.62 7.40
N GLY A 867 -1.96 26.70 6.80
CA GLY A 867 -1.66 26.08 5.50
C GLY A 867 -0.35 25.29 5.50
N VAL A 868 -0.11 24.45 6.52
CA VAL A 868 1.04 23.53 6.61
C VAL A 868 0.58 22.08 6.72
N LYS A 869 1.41 21.13 6.25
CA LYS A 869 1.10 19.69 6.32
C LYS A 869 1.39 19.08 7.69
N GLU A 870 2.50 19.49 8.32
CA GLU A 870 3.02 18.92 9.57
C GLU A 870 2.94 19.91 10.74
N MET A 871 3.00 19.40 11.97
CA MET A 871 3.14 20.23 13.17
C MET A 871 4.60 20.68 13.31
N PRO A 872 4.89 21.94 13.69
CA PRO A 872 6.24 22.32 14.11
C PRO A 872 6.62 21.57 15.40
N LYS A 873 7.92 21.47 15.70
CA LYS A 873 8.39 20.91 16.97
C LYS A 873 7.92 21.80 18.15
N ALA A 874 7.45 21.15 19.21
CA ALA A 874 7.07 21.81 20.45
C ALA A 874 8.28 22.53 21.09
N GLN A 875 8.07 23.74 21.60
CA GLN A 875 9.07 24.53 22.31
C GLN A 875 8.62 24.72 23.76
N LYS A 876 9.47 24.33 24.72
CA LYS A 876 9.18 24.45 26.15
C LYS A 876 9.34 25.90 26.61
N VAL A 877 8.30 26.45 27.23
CA VAL A 877 8.31 27.82 27.77
C VAL A 877 8.47 27.79 29.28
N PHE A 878 9.33 28.67 29.78
CA PHE A 878 9.58 28.87 31.21
C PHE A 878 9.25 30.32 31.59
N ASP A 879 8.81 30.52 32.84
CA ASP A 879 8.59 31.85 33.37
C ASP A 879 9.92 32.61 33.55
N LYS A 880 10.05 33.77 32.91
CA LYS A 880 11.28 34.58 32.94
C LYS A 880 11.69 35.08 34.33
N LYS A 881 10.80 35.10 35.33
CA LYS A 881 11.10 35.56 36.69
C LYS A 881 11.32 34.41 37.68
N SER A 882 10.57 33.32 37.55
CA SER A 882 10.59 32.19 38.50
C SER A 882 11.26 30.92 37.99
N GLY A 883 11.65 30.86 36.71
CA GLY A 883 12.26 29.68 36.08
C GLY A 883 11.33 28.46 35.95
N LYS A 884 10.09 28.54 36.43
CA LYS A 884 9.13 27.42 36.39
C LYS A 884 8.63 27.18 34.97
N PHE A 885 8.49 25.90 34.60
CA PHE A 885 7.86 25.49 33.35
C PHE A 885 6.42 26.02 33.27
N LYS A 886 6.03 26.56 32.11
CA LYS A 886 4.70 27.10 31.84
C LYS A 886 3.84 26.24 30.91
N GLY A 887 4.47 25.37 30.13
CA GLY A 887 3.84 24.60 29.07
C GLY A 887 4.62 24.66 27.76
N GLU A 888 4.05 24.09 26.70
CA GLU A 888 4.62 23.98 25.36
C GLU A 888 3.95 24.91 24.35
N ILE A 889 4.73 25.40 23.39
CA ILE A 889 4.24 26.23 22.28
C ILE A 889 4.67 25.69 20.92
N TYR A 890 3.79 25.88 19.94
CA TYR A 890 3.96 25.55 18.54
C TYR A 890 3.87 26.85 17.75
N ILE A 891 4.91 27.19 16.99
CA ILE A 891 4.98 28.44 16.21
C ILE A 891 5.09 28.10 14.73
N ILE A 892 4.23 28.69 13.92
CA ILE A 892 4.34 28.72 12.46
C ILE A 892 4.36 30.18 12.03
N LYS A 893 5.38 30.57 11.26
CA LYS A 893 5.47 31.87 10.60
C LYS A 893 5.30 31.66 9.11
N LYS A 894 4.27 32.25 8.50
CA LYS A 894 4.01 32.08 7.06
C LYS A 894 3.24 33.29 6.51
N ASP A 895 3.63 33.76 5.33
CA ASP A 895 2.97 34.85 4.59
C ASP A 895 2.79 36.14 5.42
N GLY A 896 3.76 36.44 6.30
CA GLY A 896 3.70 37.59 7.21
C GLY A 896 2.77 37.42 8.42
N VAL A 897 2.26 36.21 8.68
CA VAL A 897 1.34 35.91 9.78
C VAL A 897 1.99 34.94 10.78
N ASP A 898 1.97 35.31 12.06
CA ASP A 898 2.44 34.47 13.18
C ASP A 898 1.27 33.66 13.75
N TYR A 899 1.26 32.35 13.53
CA TYR A 899 0.32 31.42 14.16
C TYR A 899 1.01 30.72 15.34
N ILE A 900 0.44 30.86 16.55
CA ILE A 900 1.01 30.36 17.80
C ILE A 900 -0.05 29.55 18.55
N LEU A 901 0.14 28.24 18.66
CA LEU A 901 -0.68 27.36 19.50
C LEU A 901 0.07 27.05 20.79
N ARG A 902 -0.61 27.09 21.94
CA ARG A 902 -0.03 26.84 23.27
C ARG A 902 -1.00 26.12 24.20
N ASP A 903 -0.50 25.26 25.07
CA ASP A 903 -1.25 24.50 26.08
C ASP A 903 -1.55 25.31 27.37
N PHE A 904 -1.16 26.58 27.42
CA PHE A 904 -1.40 27.49 28.54
C PHE A 904 -2.02 28.83 28.12
N ALA A 905 -2.76 29.45 29.05
CA ALA A 905 -3.32 30.79 28.86
C ALA A 905 -2.62 31.83 29.74
N THR A 906 -2.37 33.01 29.18
CA THR A 906 -1.84 34.19 29.89
C THR A 906 -2.88 34.88 30.78
N GLN A 907 -4.16 34.55 30.61
CA GLN A 907 -5.28 35.04 31.42
C GLN A 907 -6.18 33.86 31.79
N LYS A 908 -6.46 33.70 33.09
CA LYS A 908 -7.42 32.72 33.61
C LYS A 908 -8.84 33.02 33.09
N SER A 909 -9.66 31.98 32.96
CA SER A 909 -11.09 32.15 32.71
C SER A 909 -11.79 32.81 33.90
N LYS A 910 -12.91 33.50 33.66
CA LYS A 910 -13.73 34.10 34.74
C LYS A 910 -14.35 33.07 35.67
N ASP A 911 -14.55 31.85 35.20
CA ASP A 911 -15.03 30.68 35.98
C ASP A 911 -13.88 29.89 36.65
N GLY A 912 -12.65 30.43 36.66
CA GLY A 912 -11.47 29.77 37.24
C GLY A 912 -10.89 28.62 36.41
N SER A 913 -11.55 28.20 35.33
CA SER A 913 -11.08 27.05 34.53
C SER A 913 -9.79 27.33 33.74
N VAL A 914 -9.03 26.25 33.53
CA VAL A 914 -7.85 26.21 32.67
C VAL A 914 -8.31 25.94 31.23
N PHE A 915 -7.64 26.56 30.25
CA PHE A 915 -7.87 26.31 28.83
C PHE A 915 -6.85 25.27 28.35
N SER A 916 -7.33 24.18 27.76
CA SER A 916 -6.51 23.10 27.21
C SER A 916 -5.62 23.61 26.06
N TRP A 917 -6.14 24.53 25.24
CA TRP A 917 -5.37 25.18 24.18
C TRP A 917 -5.73 26.65 23.99
N THR A 918 -4.75 27.48 23.64
CA THR A 918 -4.94 28.83 23.10
C THR A 918 -4.26 28.94 21.75
N LEU A 919 -5.01 29.27 20.70
CA LEU A 919 -4.50 29.64 19.38
C LEU A 919 -4.48 31.17 19.27
N GLN A 920 -3.28 31.74 19.20
CA GLN A 920 -3.04 33.14 18.93
C GLN A 920 -2.61 33.33 17.48
N ILE A 921 -3.19 34.30 16.77
CA ILE A 921 -2.81 34.68 15.41
C ILE A 921 -2.50 36.18 15.40
N LYS A 922 -1.30 36.56 14.96
CA LYS A 922 -0.86 37.96 14.83
C LYS A 922 -0.73 38.36 13.37
N GLU A 923 -0.93 39.64 13.09
CA GLU A 923 -0.72 40.24 11.75
C GLU A 923 -1.64 39.67 10.65
N LEU A 924 -2.75 39.00 11.01
CA LEU A 924 -3.73 38.48 10.05
C LEU A 924 -4.40 39.63 9.26
N PRO A 925 -4.28 39.68 7.92
CA PRO A 925 -4.75 40.81 7.12
C PRO A 925 -6.24 41.10 7.27
N ASN A 926 -6.59 42.40 7.31
CA ASN A 926 -7.94 42.95 7.49
C ASN A 926 -8.58 42.63 8.86
N THR A 927 -7.78 42.46 9.91
CA THR A 927 -8.26 42.36 11.30
C THR A 927 -7.59 43.40 12.21
N LYS A 928 -8.26 43.81 13.29
CA LYS A 928 -7.66 44.70 14.30
C LYS A 928 -7.21 43.86 15.50
N ASN A 929 -5.93 44.01 15.87
CA ASN A 929 -5.23 43.36 16.99
C ASN A 929 -4.99 41.85 16.84
N ASN A 930 -4.13 41.32 17.70
CA ASN A 930 -3.86 39.89 17.85
C ASN A 930 -5.15 39.13 18.16
N ILE A 931 -5.47 38.12 17.35
CA ILE A 931 -6.62 37.25 17.54
C ILE A 931 -6.25 36.16 18.54
N GLU A 932 -7.15 35.87 19.48
CA GLU A 932 -7.05 34.68 20.34
C GLU A 932 -8.33 33.85 20.26
N LEU A 933 -8.19 32.57 19.91
CA LEU A 933 -9.17 31.52 20.12
C LEU A 933 -8.70 30.66 21.30
N LYS A 934 -9.64 30.25 22.15
CA LYS A 934 -9.38 29.40 23.32
C LYS A 934 -10.27 28.16 23.27
N PHE A 935 -9.70 27.02 23.59
CA PHE A 935 -10.36 25.72 23.60
C PHE A 935 -10.34 25.18 25.02
N LYS A 936 -11.52 24.78 25.50
CA LYS A 936 -11.78 24.24 26.84
C LYS A 936 -12.35 22.83 26.73
#